data_AF-A0AAD5LA22-F1
#
_entry.id   AF-A0AAD5LA22-F1
#
_cell.length_a   1.000
_cell.length_b   1.000
_cell.length_c   1.000
_cell.angle_alpha   90.00
_cell.angle_beta   90.00
_cell.angle_gamma   90.00
#
_symmetry.space_group_name_H-M   'P 1'
#
loop_
_entity.id
_entity.type
_entity.pdbx_description
1 polymer ?
#
loop_
_entity_poly.entity_id
_entity_poly.type
_entity_poly.pdbx_seq_one_letter_code
_entity_poly.pdbx_strand_id
1 'polypeptide(L)'
;MGKTDEMLYAPVKQDDLECHDGGGIASPRLFSRGPDHESAERRDIIKKILIGAFVIVPYILLLALYIGVGQSRGIGNFDVASSGQVAELDTMCAAQRHEKLNTKRNVYYDSSLMTRPQRYAAVQQKGATLWFTGLSGSGKSTIGRAVEKELLRRRIHVYRLDGDNVRIGLNRDLGFSETDRAESVRRVGEMSALFSEAGVITLVALVSPFRERRDEVRDLHQKMNIPFYEVFVDVPVSVAADRDVKGLYKRAMAGEIKDFTGVSSPYEPPLKPEVHLKTNNMTLQDEVDMIMEFLEREGLLSGIEKPPAGYPGVAIADGGNAVLNFSTIFPNEPANPPSVSDGLPRILLRDEDVHWLQVIGEGWASPLKGFMREGVYLQSLHFSSVLFDADNLTNGQLHLHTPTNFSEYSSDGVSKGKRVNMPVPIVLPINDAAKKRIGDAKQVVLVSPAGDELAVLTDPEIFAHRKEERVTRTFGAIDVGHPYVREIMKSGDWLIGGEIQLLKRVRYNDDLDRYRLTPNELRKKFDEMGADVVLAFQTRNPTHAGHAYLMNSAREQLIAKGYKNPVLWLSPLGGWTKEDDVPLDVRVRQHEAILRDGMLDKNSTVLAIWPSPMIYAGPREVQWHAKSRRNAGASFFVVGRDPAGIKRSDGDKDDLYHGDHGRFVLHMAPGMEDFNILSFTKVYYDVTDHKMKPMDKTRKKDFLSISGSRMRKMAKEGLQKCQGDKIPDGWEQKPTCVPQGFMVKSGWDIMIDYYQNVNSARWIPFATQFREAVVDSSSLSEQRGTFGRTDYQYFFKNDKGELISPWHDVPLQPDASNQPQVFNFVVEIPKGIAHKMEVNKEEKHNPIMQDTTHHGTRGRNYLYGVPFFNYGLLPQTWEDPSVKDAKGNGGDNDPLDVIEVGTSQLPMGSVNSVKVLGSLELVDQGEVDHKILVISTKDPDADRINSTDDLKKIKPGVLESLIDWLKNYKIPEGKSVNQFSQETPTSSEDAVKIVFATHDRWKKLKAGEIAVKDKFYLG
;
A
#
# COMPACT_ATOMS: atom_id res chain seq x y z
N MET A 1 39.10 -27.92 -8.21
CA MET A 1 39.54 -27.74 -9.61
C MET A 1 38.66 -26.68 -10.23
N GLY A 2 39.14 -25.68 -10.97
CA GLY A 2 40.52 -25.24 -11.18
C GLY A 2 40.60 -23.71 -11.08
N LYS A 3 41.81 -23.14 -11.08
CA LYS A 3 42.00 -21.68 -11.17
C LYS A 3 42.08 -21.26 -12.64
N THR A 4 41.41 -20.16 -13.00
CA THR A 4 41.68 -19.38 -14.21
C THR A 4 41.61 -17.90 -13.85
N ASP A 5 42.66 -17.19 -14.22
CA ASP A 5 43.07 -15.85 -13.77
C ASP A 5 42.00 -14.74 -13.78
N GLU A 6 41.81 -14.08 -12.64
CA GLU A 6 41.29 -12.70 -12.54
C GLU A 6 42.20 -11.86 -11.63
N MET A 7 42.91 -10.88 -12.20
CA MET A 7 43.78 -9.92 -11.50
C MET A 7 43.94 -8.65 -12.35
N LEU A 8 43.45 -7.49 -11.89
CA LEU A 8 43.62 -6.18 -12.55
C LEU A 8 43.68 -5.02 -11.53
N TYR A 9 44.76 -4.23 -11.54
CA TYR A 9 45.12 -3.10 -10.64
C TYR A 9 46.62 -3.16 -10.31
N ALA A 10 47.21 -2.86 -9.13
CA ALA A 10 47.11 -1.87 -8.01
C ALA A 10 47.92 -2.40 -6.77
N PRO A 11 47.83 -1.81 -5.56
CA PRO A 11 47.85 -0.39 -5.22
C PRO A 11 49.30 0.10 -5.00
N VAL A 12 49.51 1.41 -4.88
CA VAL A 12 50.82 1.98 -4.51
C VAL A 12 50.74 2.48 -3.08
N LYS A 13 51.57 1.94 -2.18
CA LYS A 13 51.93 2.67 -0.95
C LYS A 13 52.73 3.89 -1.38
N GLN A 14 52.28 5.07 -0.97
CA GLN A 14 52.96 6.32 -1.28
C GLN A 14 54.18 6.48 -0.37
N ASP A 15 55.34 6.07 -0.86
CA ASP A 15 56.65 6.55 -0.39
C ASP A 15 57.60 6.67 -1.60
N ASP A 16 58.32 7.79 -1.61
CA ASP A 16 59.55 8.15 -2.35
C ASP A 16 59.61 8.43 -3.87
N LEU A 17 60.08 9.66 -4.13
CA LEU A 17 60.88 10.15 -5.27
C LEU A 17 60.18 10.39 -6.63
N GLU A 18 59.44 11.49 -6.71
CA GLU A 18 59.20 12.24 -7.95
C GLU A 18 60.27 13.33 -8.17
N CYS A 19 60.48 13.74 -9.43
CA CYS A 19 61.37 14.84 -9.79
C CYS A 19 60.76 16.19 -9.37
N HIS A 20 61.38 16.89 -8.42
CA HIS A 20 60.97 18.23 -7.99
C HIS A 20 61.86 19.33 -8.59
N ASP A 21 61.23 20.30 -9.26
CA ASP A 21 61.80 21.64 -9.43
C ASP A 21 61.98 22.33 -8.05
N GLY A 22 63.07 23.06 -7.90
CA GLY A 22 63.48 23.64 -6.62
C GLY A 22 62.83 24.99 -6.30
N GLY A 23 62.26 25.10 -5.09
CA GLY A 23 62.11 26.38 -4.37
C GLY A 23 60.82 27.18 -4.62
N GLY A 24 59.79 26.94 -3.80
CA GLY A 24 58.58 27.78 -3.78
C GLY A 24 57.71 27.50 -2.55
N ILE A 25 57.68 28.44 -1.60
CA ILE A 25 56.99 28.35 -0.29
C ILE A 25 55.56 27.81 -0.41
N ALA A 26 55.23 26.79 0.39
CA ALA A 26 53.92 26.16 0.41
C ALA A 26 52.82 27.05 1.03
N SER A 27 51.59 26.90 0.54
CA SER A 27 50.37 27.44 1.17
C SER A 27 49.26 26.38 1.13
N PRO A 28 48.43 26.19 2.19
CA PRO A 28 47.55 25.03 2.28
C PRO A 28 46.34 25.09 1.33
N ARG A 29 46.03 23.97 0.67
CA ARG A 29 44.76 23.82 -0.06
C ARG A 29 43.62 23.54 0.91
N LEU A 30 42.76 24.52 1.16
CA LEU A 30 41.44 24.27 1.74
C LEU A 30 40.61 23.43 0.77
N PHE A 31 39.96 22.37 1.29
CA PHE A 31 38.91 21.67 0.55
C PHE A 31 37.62 22.50 0.56
N SER A 32 37.28 23.12 -0.56
CA SER A 32 35.99 23.76 -0.75
C SER A 32 34.88 22.70 -0.90
N ARG A 33 34.11 22.46 0.17
CA ARG A 33 32.75 21.92 0.01
C ARG A 33 31.86 22.96 -0.69
N GLY A 34 30.79 22.49 -1.34
CA GLY A 34 29.79 23.36 -1.97
C GLY A 34 29.05 24.24 -0.94
N PRO A 35 28.50 25.38 -1.36
CA PRO A 35 27.88 26.34 -0.44
C PRO A 35 26.38 26.08 -0.23
N ASP A 36 25.92 26.21 1.01
CA ASP A 36 24.53 26.59 1.30
C ASP A 36 24.42 27.33 2.66
N HIS A 37 23.42 28.20 2.76
CA HIS A 37 22.84 28.75 3.99
C HIS A 37 23.70 29.48 5.08
N GLU A 38 24.45 30.52 4.68
CA GLU A 38 24.75 31.69 5.56
C GLU A 38 24.14 33.01 5.02
N SER A 39 22.81 33.07 4.94
CA SER A 39 22.08 34.19 4.30
C SER A 39 21.22 35.05 5.24
N ALA A 40 21.29 34.81 6.56
CA ALA A 40 20.64 35.61 7.59
C ALA A 40 21.57 36.70 8.15
N GLU A 41 22.61 36.33 8.92
CA GLU A 41 23.47 37.27 9.66
C GLU A 41 24.24 38.25 8.76
N ARG A 42 24.64 37.81 7.56
CA ARG A 42 25.34 38.67 6.58
C ARG A 42 24.62 39.98 6.28
N ARG A 43 23.28 40.04 6.36
CA ARG A 43 22.50 41.23 5.99
C ARG A 43 22.70 42.43 6.91
N ASP A 44 23.07 42.23 8.16
CA ASP A 44 23.31 43.35 9.10
C ASP A 44 24.80 43.74 9.19
N ILE A 45 25.71 42.80 8.87
CA ILE A 45 27.13 43.09 8.65
C ILE A 45 27.33 43.93 7.37
N ILE A 46 26.66 43.57 6.27
CA ILE A 46 26.76 44.29 4.99
C ILE A 46 26.33 45.77 5.11
N LYS A 47 25.31 46.08 5.92
CA LYS A 47 24.92 47.48 6.21
C LYS A 47 26.03 48.30 6.86
N LYS A 48 26.84 47.68 7.73
CA LYS A 48 27.95 48.36 8.42
C LYS A 48 29.17 48.54 7.51
N ILE A 49 29.43 47.58 6.61
CA ILE A 49 30.54 47.64 5.64
C ILE A 49 30.28 48.68 4.53
N LEU A 50 29.04 48.79 4.02
CA LEU A 50 28.68 49.74 2.96
C LEU A 50 28.90 51.22 3.34
N ILE A 51 28.84 51.55 4.63
CA ILE A 51 29.08 52.90 5.13
C ILE A 51 30.59 53.26 5.10
N GLY A 52 31.49 52.28 5.28
CA GLY A 52 32.94 52.52 5.24
C GLY A 52 33.51 52.73 3.82
N ALA A 53 32.94 52.06 2.83
CA ALA A 53 33.48 52.07 1.46
C ALA A 53 33.39 53.44 0.77
N PHE A 54 32.38 54.26 1.10
CA PHE A 54 32.13 55.55 0.46
C PHE A 54 33.14 56.67 0.81
N VAL A 55 34.01 56.46 1.81
CA VAL A 55 34.92 57.51 2.32
C VAL A 55 36.35 57.36 1.78
N ILE A 56 36.82 56.13 1.51
CA ILE A 56 38.25 55.83 1.31
C ILE A 56 38.64 55.75 -0.18
N VAL A 57 37.76 55.23 -1.05
CA VAL A 57 38.06 55.02 -2.48
C VAL A 57 38.47 56.32 -3.24
N PRO A 58 37.89 57.51 -2.99
CA PRO A 58 38.27 58.74 -3.70
C PRO A 58 39.74 59.17 -3.50
N TYR A 59 40.36 58.81 -2.38
CA TYR A 59 41.73 59.25 -2.05
C TYR A 59 42.83 58.46 -2.80
N ILE A 60 42.58 57.19 -3.11
CA ILE A 60 43.60 56.32 -3.74
C ILE A 60 43.80 56.70 -5.22
N LEU A 61 42.71 57.06 -5.92
CA LEU A 61 42.75 57.55 -7.31
C LEU A 61 43.48 58.89 -7.46
N LEU A 62 43.49 59.72 -6.41
CA LEU A 62 44.19 61.01 -6.39
C LEU A 62 45.70 60.88 -6.21
N LEU A 63 46.18 59.80 -5.58
CA LEU A 63 47.62 59.61 -5.32
C LEU A 63 48.37 59.05 -6.54
N ALA A 64 47.75 58.14 -7.29
CA ALA A 64 48.36 57.50 -8.46
C ALA A 64 48.51 58.43 -9.67
N LEU A 65 47.80 59.56 -9.70
CA LEU A 65 47.88 60.56 -10.78
C LEU A 65 49.01 61.59 -10.60
N TYR A 66 49.80 61.53 -9.51
CA TYR A 66 50.70 62.63 -9.14
C TYR A 66 52.17 62.48 -9.56
N ILE A 67 52.61 61.32 -10.06
CA ILE A 67 53.99 61.12 -10.55
C ILE A 67 53.97 60.41 -11.91
N GLY A 68 54.38 61.11 -12.96
CA GLY A 68 54.56 60.58 -14.31
C GLY A 68 55.74 61.24 -15.03
N VAL A 69 55.88 60.92 -16.32
CA VAL A 69 56.92 61.41 -17.26
C VAL A 69 58.32 60.77 -17.07
N GLY A 70 58.76 59.98 -18.05
CA GLY A 70 60.12 59.41 -18.14
C GLY A 70 60.32 58.61 -19.43
N GLN A 71 61.44 58.80 -20.14
CA GLN A 71 61.63 58.32 -21.52
C GLN A 71 62.24 56.91 -21.63
N SER A 72 61.68 56.12 -22.57
CA SER A 72 62.34 55.30 -23.61
C SER A 72 63.69 54.57 -23.37
N ARG A 73 63.67 53.26 -23.67
CA ARG A 73 64.76 52.38 -24.17
C ARG A 73 65.96 52.04 -23.26
N GLY A 74 66.18 50.72 -23.09
CA GLY A 74 67.53 50.14 -22.94
C GLY A 74 67.69 49.12 -21.81
N ILE A 75 67.31 47.86 -22.03
CA ILE A 75 67.75 46.72 -21.20
C ILE A 75 68.43 45.71 -22.14
N GLY A 76 69.62 45.25 -21.75
CA GLY A 76 70.46 44.33 -22.53
C GLY A 76 70.12 42.85 -22.31
N ASN A 77 70.88 42.00 -22.98
CA ASN A 77 70.71 40.54 -22.93
C ASN A 77 70.83 40.00 -21.50
N PHE A 78 70.01 39.01 -21.19
CA PHE A 78 70.35 37.93 -20.26
C PHE A 78 70.35 36.63 -21.06
N ASP A 79 71.35 35.78 -20.84
CA ASP A 79 71.65 34.68 -21.76
C ASP A 79 70.63 33.51 -21.71
N VAL A 80 70.51 32.85 -22.85
CA VAL A 80 69.56 31.76 -23.09
C VAL A 80 70.08 30.47 -22.44
N ALA A 81 69.40 30.02 -21.38
CA ALA A 81 69.44 28.61 -21.00
C ALA A 81 68.91 27.76 -22.17
N SER A 82 69.72 26.80 -22.63
CA SER A 82 69.54 26.19 -23.95
C SER A 82 68.24 25.40 -24.10
N SER A 83 67.52 25.64 -25.19
CA SER A 83 66.27 24.94 -25.55
C SER A 83 66.43 23.42 -25.78
N GLY A 84 67.66 22.90 -25.85
CA GLY A 84 67.94 21.46 -25.90
C GLY A 84 67.57 20.72 -24.60
N GLN A 85 67.90 21.29 -23.44
CA GLN A 85 67.73 20.60 -22.15
C GLN A 85 66.26 20.32 -21.80
N VAL A 86 65.35 21.23 -22.16
CA VAL A 86 63.90 21.01 -21.96
C VAL A 86 63.38 19.87 -22.82
N ALA A 87 63.87 19.76 -24.07
CA ALA A 87 63.49 18.68 -24.98
C ALA A 87 64.06 17.31 -24.55
N GLU A 88 65.28 17.27 -24.01
CA GLU A 88 65.83 16.06 -23.39
C GLU A 88 65.00 15.64 -22.15
N LEU A 89 64.63 16.59 -21.29
CA LEU A 89 63.83 16.31 -20.10
C LEU A 89 62.44 15.74 -20.44
N ASP A 90 61.72 16.35 -21.39
CA ASP A 90 60.43 15.84 -21.89
C ASP A 90 60.58 14.43 -22.48
N THR A 91 61.67 14.16 -23.20
CA THR A 91 61.94 12.85 -23.80
C THR A 91 62.25 11.78 -22.74
N MET A 92 62.98 12.12 -21.68
CA MET A 92 63.23 11.22 -20.54
C MET A 92 61.94 10.96 -19.73
N CYS A 93 61.13 11.98 -19.50
CA CYS A 93 59.82 11.84 -18.84
C CYS A 93 58.86 10.96 -19.65
N ALA A 94 58.83 11.13 -20.97
CA ALA A 94 58.10 10.25 -21.89
C ALA A 94 58.55 8.78 -21.79
N ALA A 95 59.86 8.52 -21.74
CA ALA A 95 60.40 7.16 -21.57
C ALA A 95 59.99 6.52 -20.23
N GLN A 96 60.08 7.26 -19.12
CA GLN A 96 59.64 6.76 -17.81
C GLN A 96 58.13 6.48 -17.73
N ARG A 97 57.30 7.25 -18.46
CA ARG A 97 55.85 6.96 -18.59
C ARG A 97 55.65 5.64 -19.34
N HIS A 98 56.38 5.43 -20.44
CA HIS A 98 56.32 4.20 -21.24
C HIS A 98 56.77 2.96 -20.44
N GLU A 99 57.78 3.08 -19.58
CA GLU A 99 58.16 2.01 -18.66
C GLU A 99 57.05 1.71 -17.64
N LYS A 100 56.52 2.75 -16.95
CA LYS A 100 55.45 2.60 -15.95
C LYS A 100 54.15 2.00 -16.52
N LEU A 101 53.86 2.20 -17.81
CA LEU A 101 52.70 1.61 -18.49
C LEU A 101 52.79 0.09 -18.66
N ASN A 102 53.99 -0.48 -18.68
CA ASN A 102 54.20 -1.93 -18.85
C ASN A 102 54.23 -2.70 -17.51
N THR A 103 54.03 -2.03 -16.38
CA THR A 103 54.19 -2.59 -15.03
C THR A 103 52.91 -3.25 -14.50
N LYS A 104 52.90 -4.59 -14.39
CA LYS A 104 51.84 -5.35 -13.71
C LYS A 104 51.80 -5.08 -12.19
N ARG A 105 50.60 -5.06 -11.61
CA ARG A 105 50.30 -4.85 -10.19
C ARG A 105 49.00 -5.65 -9.83
N ASN A 106 48.46 -5.55 -8.60
CA ASN A 106 47.31 -6.34 -8.10
C ASN A 106 46.17 -5.49 -7.41
N VAL A 107 45.00 -5.21 -8.03
CA VAL A 107 43.70 -5.18 -7.26
C VAL A 107 42.90 -6.45 -7.53
N TYR A 108 41.96 -6.66 -6.61
CA TYR A 108 40.68 -7.34 -6.84
C TYR A 108 39.63 -6.24 -7.04
N TYR A 109 38.93 -6.25 -8.18
CA TYR A 109 37.90 -5.25 -8.50
C TYR A 109 36.71 -5.42 -7.55
N ASP A 110 36.34 -4.36 -6.82
CA ASP A 110 35.21 -4.39 -5.90
C ASP A 110 33.89 -4.35 -6.69
N SER A 111 33.17 -5.47 -6.68
CA SER A 111 31.95 -5.64 -7.46
C SER A 111 30.78 -4.89 -6.84
N SER A 112 30.38 -3.77 -7.46
CA SER A 112 29.18 -3.03 -7.06
C SER A 112 27.96 -3.93 -6.92
N LEU A 113 27.19 -3.74 -5.84
CA LEU A 113 25.91 -4.42 -5.58
C LEU A 113 24.87 -4.28 -6.71
N MET A 114 25.06 -3.31 -7.62
CA MET A 114 24.19 -3.06 -8.76
C MET A 114 24.84 -3.53 -10.07
N THR A 115 24.27 -4.57 -10.66
CA THR A 115 24.69 -5.09 -11.98
C THR A 115 24.49 -4.04 -13.07
N ARG A 116 25.25 -4.16 -14.18
CA ARG A 116 25.14 -3.23 -15.30
C ARG A 116 23.73 -3.17 -15.93
N PRO A 117 23.00 -4.28 -16.15
CA PRO A 117 21.62 -4.21 -16.61
C PRO A 117 20.71 -3.42 -15.66
N GLN A 118 20.87 -3.56 -14.34
CA GLN A 118 20.10 -2.76 -13.36
C GLN A 118 20.48 -1.27 -13.44
N ARG A 119 21.77 -0.93 -13.59
CA ARG A 119 22.22 0.45 -13.79
C ARG A 119 21.65 1.06 -15.07
N TYR A 120 21.75 0.37 -16.21
CA TYR A 120 21.21 0.80 -17.50
C TYR A 120 19.69 0.93 -17.48
N ALA A 121 18.97 0.01 -16.82
CA ALA A 121 17.52 0.11 -16.63
C ALA A 121 17.12 1.32 -15.75
N ALA A 122 17.90 1.64 -14.72
CA ALA A 122 17.65 2.79 -13.84
C ALA A 122 17.81 4.14 -14.55
N VAL A 123 18.73 4.25 -15.53
CA VAL A 123 18.87 5.45 -16.39
C VAL A 123 18.08 5.37 -17.70
N GLN A 124 17.35 4.27 -17.94
CA GLN A 124 16.55 3.99 -19.15
C GLN A 124 17.31 3.96 -20.49
N GLN A 125 18.65 3.89 -20.47
CA GLN A 125 19.53 3.93 -21.64
C GLN A 125 20.71 2.98 -21.49
N LYS A 126 21.43 2.71 -22.59
CA LYS A 126 22.72 2.02 -22.55
C LYS A 126 23.84 3.06 -22.57
N GLY A 127 24.87 2.86 -21.76
CA GLY A 127 26.12 3.59 -21.94
C GLY A 127 26.95 3.02 -23.09
N ALA A 128 27.66 3.90 -23.79
CA ALA A 128 28.47 3.58 -24.96
C ALA A 128 29.48 4.71 -25.24
N THR A 129 30.64 4.38 -25.81
CA THR A 129 31.60 5.39 -26.28
C THR A 129 31.49 5.60 -27.78
N LEU A 130 31.29 6.85 -28.20
CA LEU A 130 31.40 7.30 -29.58
C LEU A 130 32.74 8.03 -29.74
N TRP A 131 33.68 7.39 -30.42
CA TRP A 131 35.04 7.88 -30.58
C TRP A 131 35.21 8.62 -31.90
N PHE A 132 35.12 9.94 -31.86
CA PHE A 132 35.30 10.80 -33.02
C PHE A 132 36.80 10.94 -33.34
N THR A 133 37.23 10.37 -34.46
CA THR A 133 38.61 10.44 -34.98
C THR A 133 38.69 11.20 -36.31
N GLY A 134 39.83 11.82 -36.60
CA GLY A 134 40.04 12.58 -37.85
C GLY A 134 41.10 13.67 -37.73
N LEU A 135 41.41 14.35 -38.84
CA LEU A 135 42.37 15.47 -38.88
C LEU A 135 41.98 16.66 -37.98
N SER A 136 42.94 17.51 -37.62
CA SER A 136 42.63 18.80 -36.98
C SER A 136 41.70 19.61 -37.91
N GLY A 137 40.69 20.30 -37.39
CA GLY A 137 39.71 21.03 -38.22
C GLY A 137 38.69 20.17 -38.98
N SER A 138 38.67 18.83 -38.83
CA SER A 138 37.75 17.97 -39.59
C SER A 138 36.26 18.10 -39.24
N GLY A 139 35.92 18.63 -38.06
CA GLY A 139 34.54 18.86 -37.61
C GLY A 139 34.15 18.21 -36.27
N LYS A 140 34.98 17.29 -35.75
CA LYS A 140 34.69 16.49 -34.53
C LYS A 140 34.01 17.25 -33.38
N SER A 141 34.64 18.31 -32.87
CA SER A 141 34.12 19.09 -31.74
C SER A 141 32.89 19.95 -32.09
N THR A 142 32.55 20.12 -33.37
CA THR A 142 31.31 20.74 -33.82
C THR A 142 30.18 19.71 -33.79
N ILE A 143 30.40 18.55 -34.44
CA ILE A 143 29.46 17.42 -34.48
C ILE A 143 29.18 16.92 -33.06
N GLY A 144 30.23 16.68 -32.26
CA GLY A 144 30.09 16.22 -30.88
C GLY A 144 29.28 17.16 -29.99
N ARG A 145 29.36 18.48 -30.18
CA ARG A 145 28.51 19.46 -29.48
C ARG A 145 27.06 19.46 -29.97
N ALA A 146 26.83 19.20 -31.25
CA ALA A 146 25.49 19.13 -31.83
C ALA A 146 24.76 17.84 -31.41
N VAL A 147 25.46 16.69 -31.42
CA VAL A 147 24.98 15.40 -30.90
C VAL A 147 24.76 15.47 -29.38
N GLU A 148 25.68 16.07 -28.61
CA GLU A 148 25.51 16.35 -27.17
C GLU A 148 24.22 17.14 -26.89
N LYS A 149 23.95 18.18 -27.68
CA LYS A 149 22.73 18.99 -27.57
C LYS A 149 21.46 18.19 -27.90
N GLU A 150 21.45 17.37 -28.95
CA GLU A 150 20.27 16.61 -29.36
C GLU A 150 19.96 15.46 -28.39
N LEU A 151 20.98 14.77 -27.87
CA LEU A 151 20.83 13.76 -26.83
C LEU A 151 20.26 14.36 -25.54
N LEU A 152 20.79 15.51 -25.08
CA LEU A 152 20.24 16.22 -23.92
C LEU A 152 18.79 16.70 -24.15
N ARG A 153 18.43 17.12 -25.38
CA ARG A 153 17.04 17.48 -25.74
C ARG A 153 16.09 16.29 -25.59
N ARG A 154 16.58 15.08 -25.85
CA ARG A 154 15.85 13.80 -25.66
C ARG A 154 15.96 13.24 -24.23
N ARG A 155 16.54 14.00 -23.28
CA ARG A 155 16.82 13.60 -21.89
C ARG A 155 17.80 12.43 -21.71
N ILE A 156 18.61 12.13 -22.73
CA ILE A 156 19.63 11.09 -22.66
C ILE A 156 20.87 11.65 -21.94
N HIS A 157 21.37 10.92 -20.94
CA HIS A 157 22.61 11.21 -20.23
C HIS A 157 23.80 11.03 -21.17
N VAL A 158 24.46 12.13 -21.50
CA VAL A 158 25.61 12.22 -22.41
C VAL A 158 26.70 13.08 -21.78
N TYR A 159 27.98 12.79 -22.07
CA TYR A 159 29.10 13.62 -21.66
C TYR A 159 30.23 13.65 -22.70
N ARG A 160 30.80 14.82 -22.99
CA ARG A 160 31.83 14.99 -24.03
C ARG A 160 33.25 15.17 -23.48
N LEU A 161 34.08 14.16 -23.73
CA LEU A 161 35.53 14.16 -23.48
C LEU A 161 36.27 14.73 -24.70
N ASP A 162 36.33 16.05 -24.79
CA ASP A 162 37.04 16.78 -25.84
C ASP A 162 38.51 17.00 -25.45
N GLY A 163 39.44 16.95 -26.42
CA GLY A 163 40.86 17.22 -26.18
C GLY A 163 41.13 18.57 -25.50
N ASP A 164 40.29 19.59 -25.77
CA ASP A 164 40.37 20.89 -25.08
C ASP A 164 39.95 20.78 -23.59
N ASN A 165 38.95 19.96 -23.28
CA ASN A 165 38.42 19.75 -21.92
C ASN A 165 39.36 18.88 -21.06
N VAL A 166 39.97 17.85 -21.65
CA VAL A 166 40.79 16.88 -20.91
C VAL A 166 42.19 17.44 -20.62
N ARG A 167 42.77 18.24 -21.53
CA ARG A 167 44.11 18.84 -21.36
C ARG A 167 44.21 19.90 -20.26
N ILE A 168 43.11 20.50 -19.80
CA ILE A 168 43.13 21.40 -18.63
C ILE A 168 43.13 20.65 -17.28
N GLY A 169 42.88 19.33 -17.30
CA GLY A 169 42.75 18.50 -16.09
C GLY A 169 43.55 17.20 -16.17
N LEU A 170 42.88 16.11 -16.58
CA LEU A 170 43.41 14.74 -16.58
C LEU A 170 44.70 14.55 -17.40
N ASN A 171 44.88 15.33 -18.48
CA ASN A 171 46.01 15.22 -19.40
C ASN A 171 46.86 16.51 -19.45
N ARG A 172 46.90 17.28 -18.35
CA ARG A 172 47.64 18.56 -18.25
C ARG A 172 49.17 18.39 -18.19
N ASP A 173 49.62 17.20 -17.84
CA ASP A 173 51.01 16.75 -17.75
C ASP A 173 51.55 16.19 -19.09
N LEU A 174 50.70 16.09 -20.11
CA LEU A 174 51.02 15.48 -21.40
C LEU A 174 51.21 16.53 -22.50
N GLY A 175 52.39 16.53 -23.12
CA GLY A 175 52.76 17.44 -24.19
C GLY A 175 52.20 17.04 -25.55
N PHE A 176 53.10 16.97 -26.54
CA PHE A 176 52.77 16.72 -27.94
C PHE A 176 53.66 15.66 -28.62
N SER A 177 54.53 14.96 -27.88
CA SER A 177 55.28 13.80 -28.39
C SER A 177 54.35 12.63 -28.76
N GLU A 178 54.86 11.65 -29.49
CA GLU A 178 54.09 10.45 -29.88
C GLU A 178 53.61 9.66 -28.65
N THR A 179 54.50 9.43 -27.68
CA THR A 179 54.21 8.75 -26.40
C THR A 179 53.13 9.47 -25.59
N ASP A 180 53.19 10.80 -25.52
CA ASP A 180 52.21 11.59 -24.77
C ASP A 180 50.85 11.64 -25.49
N ARG A 181 50.83 11.52 -26.83
CA ARG A 181 49.59 11.32 -27.59
C ARG A 181 48.99 9.94 -27.33
N ALA A 182 49.81 8.89 -27.26
CA ALA A 182 49.37 7.54 -26.95
C ALA A 182 48.79 7.46 -25.52
N GLU A 183 49.49 7.98 -24.51
CA GLU A 183 48.98 8.04 -23.13
C GLU A 183 47.73 8.94 -23.01
N SER A 184 47.66 10.03 -23.78
CA SER A 184 46.47 10.90 -23.82
C SER A 184 45.24 10.17 -24.38
N VAL A 185 45.42 9.34 -25.42
CA VAL A 185 44.39 8.44 -25.96
C VAL A 185 44.01 7.37 -24.94
N ARG A 186 44.98 6.68 -24.33
CA ARG A 186 44.72 5.63 -23.34
C ARG A 186 43.94 6.16 -22.14
N ARG A 187 44.38 7.25 -21.49
CA ARG A 187 43.68 7.88 -20.36
C ARG A 187 42.23 8.24 -20.67
N VAL A 188 41.95 8.72 -21.89
CA VAL A 188 40.59 9.07 -22.32
C VAL A 188 39.76 7.83 -22.63
N GLY A 189 40.37 6.76 -23.16
CA GLY A 189 39.71 5.46 -23.34
C GLY A 189 39.30 4.78 -22.04
N GLU A 190 40.18 4.80 -21.03
CA GLU A 190 39.86 4.32 -19.68
C GLU A 190 38.72 5.13 -19.06
N MET A 191 38.77 6.46 -19.18
CA MET A 191 37.73 7.35 -18.68
C MET A 191 36.40 7.13 -19.43
N SER A 192 36.41 6.97 -20.76
CA SER A 192 35.20 6.76 -21.54
C SER A 192 34.56 5.39 -21.27
N ALA A 193 35.38 4.37 -21.02
CA ALA A 193 34.90 3.06 -20.57
C ALA A 193 34.17 3.19 -19.21
N LEU A 194 34.73 3.91 -18.23
CA LEU A 194 34.09 4.13 -16.93
C LEU A 194 32.75 4.90 -17.02
N PHE A 195 32.69 5.98 -17.81
CA PHE A 195 31.43 6.70 -18.05
C PHE A 195 30.39 5.83 -18.78
N SER A 196 30.82 5.01 -19.74
CA SER A 196 29.96 4.10 -20.49
C SER A 196 29.45 2.94 -19.61
N GLU A 197 30.30 2.37 -18.75
CA GLU A 197 29.91 1.39 -17.73
C GLU A 197 28.87 1.97 -16.77
N ALA A 198 28.99 3.24 -16.39
CA ALA A 198 28.00 3.96 -15.59
C ALA A 198 26.67 4.25 -16.31
N GLY A 199 26.55 3.97 -17.61
CA GLY A 199 25.33 4.16 -18.41
C GLY A 199 25.28 5.44 -19.24
N VAL A 200 26.34 6.26 -19.24
CA VAL A 200 26.41 7.52 -19.98
C VAL A 200 26.85 7.27 -21.43
N ILE A 201 26.24 7.97 -22.40
CA ILE A 201 26.77 8.01 -23.77
C ILE A 201 27.96 8.98 -23.78
N THR A 202 29.16 8.46 -24.01
CA THR A 202 30.40 9.24 -23.92
C THR A 202 30.87 9.65 -25.31
N LEU A 203 30.93 10.95 -25.59
CA LEU A 203 31.40 11.48 -26.86
C LEU A 203 32.87 11.87 -26.74
N VAL A 204 33.79 11.09 -27.31
CA VAL A 204 35.24 11.40 -27.27
C VAL A 204 35.64 12.16 -28.53
N ALA A 205 36.17 13.38 -28.40
CA ALA A 205 36.63 14.19 -29.53
C ALA A 205 38.14 14.42 -29.46
N LEU A 206 38.90 13.52 -30.09
CA LEU A 206 40.37 13.55 -30.16
C LEU A 206 40.87 13.48 -31.61
N VAL A 207 42.14 13.82 -31.84
CA VAL A 207 42.77 13.58 -33.15
C VAL A 207 43.11 12.10 -33.34
N SER A 208 43.58 11.44 -32.27
CA SER A 208 43.88 10.00 -32.19
C SER A 208 44.44 9.41 -33.49
N PRO A 209 45.60 9.88 -33.99
CA PRO A 209 46.00 9.68 -35.38
C PRO A 209 46.37 8.24 -35.73
N PHE A 210 47.02 7.53 -34.81
CA PHE A 210 47.46 6.14 -34.99
C PHE A 210 46.30 5.17 -34.78
N ARG A 211 46.20 4.16 -35.64
CA ARG A 211 45.12 3.17 -35.61
C ARG A 211 45.28 2.22 -34.43
N GLU A 212 46.49 1.71 -34.20
CA GLU A 212 46.86 0.85 -33.05
C GLU A 212 46.30 1.38 -31.72
N ARG A 213 46.46 2.68 -31.45
CA ARG A 213 46.00 3.30 -30.19
C ARG A 213 44.49 3.49 -30.09
N ARG A 214 43.75 3.40 -31.20
CA ARG A 214 42.29 3.36 -31.21
C ARG A 214 41.79 1.92 -31.08
N ASP A 215 42.48 0.99 -31.71
CA ASP A 215 42.24 -0.45 -31.58
C ASP A 215 42.47 -0.90 -30.12
N GLU A 216 43.50 -0.39 -29.42
CA GLU A 216 43.72 -0.59 -27.96
C GLU A 216 42.51 -0.18 -27.11
N VAL A 217 41.88 0.96 -27.41
CA VAL A 217 40.71 1.46 -26.67
C VAL A 217 39.46 0.66 -27.02
N ARG A 218 39.30 0.28 -28.29
CA ARG A 218 38.24 -0.64 -28.76
C ARG A 218 38.34 -1.99 -28.03
N ASP A 219 39.55 -2.53 -27.93
CA ASP A 219 39.89 -3.76 -27.19
C ASP A 219 39.53 -3.66 -25.70
N LEU A 220 39.83 -2.52 -25.05
CA LEU A 220 39.46 -2.25 -23.65
C LEU A 220 37.95 -2.29 -23.46
N HIS A 221 37.19 -1.61 -24.31
CA HIS A 221 35.73 -1.60 -24.24
C HIS A 221 35.17 -3.01 -24.51
N GLN A 222 35.72 -3.75 -25.47
CA GLN A 222 35.32 -5.13 -25.74
C GLN A 222 35.61 -6.07 -24.56
N LYS A 223 36.76 -5.93 -23.88
CA LYS A 223 37.11 -6.70 -22.67
C LYS A 223 36.15 -6.40 -21.50
N MET A 224 35.69 -5.16 -21.38
CA MET A 224 34.65 -4.78 -20.42
C MET A 224 33.22 -5.09 -20.91
N ASN A 225 33.05 -5.63 -22.13
CA ASN A 225 31.76 -5.85 -22.79
C ASN A 225 30.91 -4.58 -22.88
N ILE A 226 31.53 -3.44 -23.22
CA ILE A 226 30.93 -2.12 -23.36
C ILE A 226 30.86 -1.75 -24.86
N PRO A 227 29.76 -1.16 -25.36
CA PRO A 227 29.71 -0.70 -26.74
C PRO A 227 30.70 0.44 -27.03
N PHE A 228 31.50 0.28 -28.08
CA PHE A 228 32.44 1.27 -28.60
C PHE A 228 32.23 1.42 -30.11
N TYR A 229 32.10 2.66 -30.56
CA TYR A 229 31.76 3.01 -31.94
C TYR A 229 32.70 4.10 -32.44
N GLU A 230 33.45 3.81 -33.49
CA GLU A 230 34.41 4.74 -34.08
C GLU A 230 33.73 5.60 -35.16
N VAL A 231 33.68 6.90 -34.92
CA VAL A 231 33.10 7.89 -35.83
C VAL A 231 34.24 8.54 -36.60
N PHE A 232 34.46 8.10 -37.85
CA PHE A 232 35.46 8.70 -38.71
C PHE A 232 34.93 10.00 -39.32
N VAL A 233 35.49 11.12 -38.87
CA VAL A 233 35.19 12.46 -39.38
C VAL A 233 36.21 12.83 -40.46
N ASP A 234 35.88 12.41 -41.68
CA ASP A 234 36.73 12.37 -42.87
C ASP A 234 36.66 13.66 -43.68
N VAL A 235 37.83 14.23 -43.99
CA VAL A 235 38.05 15.33 -44.94
C VAL A 235 39.46 15.22 -45.54
N PRO A 236 39.67 15.70 -46.78
CA PRO A 236 41.02 15.92 -47.30
C PRO A 236 41.83 16.89 -46.44
N VAL A 237 43.16 16.69 -46.38
CA VAL A 237 44.10 17.59 -45.68
C VAL A 237 43.99 19.04 -46.17
N SER A 238 43.79 19.23 -47.48
CA SER A 238 43.55 20.57 -48.07
C SER A 238 42.35 21.26 -47.43
N VAL A 239 41.17 20.63 -47.44
CA VAL A 239 39.94 21.17 -46.84
C VAL A 239 40.12 21.45 -45.35
N ALA A 240 40.88 20.63 -44.63
CA ALA A 240 41.19 20.84 -43.22
C ALA A 240 42.13 22.06 -43.00
N ALA A 241 43.11 22.26 -43.88
CA ALA A 241 44.04 23.38 -43.88
C ALA A 241 43.42 24.69 -44.40
N ASP A 242 42.45 24.62 -45.31
CA ASP A 242 41.67 25.78 -45.77
C ASP A 242 40.75 26.30 -44.64
N ARG A 243 40.19 25.38 -43.83
CA ARG A 243 39.36 25.71 -42.66
C ARG A 243 40.15 26.34 -41.51
N ASP A 244 41.42 25.97 -41.32
CA ASP A 244 42.37 26.28 -40.22
C ASP A 244 41.79 26.97 -38.95
N VAL A 245 40.80 26.34 -38.34
CA VAL A 245 39.92 26.94 -37.30
C VAL A 245 40.69 27.43 -36.05
N LYS A 246 41.89 26.91 -35.82
CA LYS A 246 42.77 27.27 -34.68
C LYS A 246 44.10 27.90 -35.12
N GLY A 247 44.29 28.23 -36.40
CA GLY A 247 45.55 28.79 -36.92
C GLY A 247 46.75 27.83 -36.81
N LEU A 248 46.51 26.52 -36.76
CA LEU A 248 47.51 25.48 -36.51
C LEU A 248 48.16 24.97 -37.79
N TYR A 249 47.41 24.88 -38.90
CA TYR A 249 47.98 24.42 -40.17
C TYR A 249 48.99 25.43 -40.72
N LYS A 250 48.69 26.74 -40.65
CA LYS A 250 49.64 27.80 -41.06
C LYS A 250 50.96 27.72 -40.28
N ARG A 251 50.88 27.48 -38.96
CA ARG A 251 52.03 27.36 -38.07
C ARG A 251 52.81 26.05 -38.26
N ALA A 252 52.12 24.94 -38.53
CA ALA A 252 52.76 23.68 -38.90
C ALA A 252 53.49 23.76 -40.25
N MET A 253 52.88 24.39 -41.26
CA MET A 253 53.53 24.63 -42.57
C MET A 253 54.71 25.61 -42.48
N ALA A 254 54.68 26.56 -41.53
CA ALA A 254 55.82 27.43 -41.21
C ALA A 254 56.92 26.74 -40.37
N GLY A 255 56.76 25.47 -39.99
CA GLY A 255 57.72 24.72 -39.18
C GLY A 255 57.71 25.03 -37.67
N GLU A 256 56.80 25.90 -37.19
CA GLU A 256 56.68 26.23 -35.76
C GLU A 256 56.15 25.06 -34.93
N ILE A 257 55.34 24.18 -35.54
CA ILE A 257 54.72 23.03 -34.87
C ILE A 257 55.27 21.75 -35.50
N LYS A 258 56.17 21.09 -34.77
CA LYS A 258 56.70 19.77 -35.14
C LYS A 258 55.64 18.68 -34.98
N ASP A 259 55.81 17.61 -35.75
CA ASP A 259 55.02 16.37 -35.68
C ASP A 259 53.50 16.59 -35.79
N PHE A 260 53.07 17.56 -36.59
CA PHE A 260 51.65 17.91 -36.73
C PHE A 260 50.94 16.91 -37.64
N THR A 261 49.89 16.27 -37.12
CA THR A 261 49.11 15.25 -37.83
C THR A 261 48.50 15.79 -39.12
N GLY A 262 48.80 15.13 -40.23
CA GLY A 262 48.37 15.53 -41.58
C GLY A 262 49.36 16.44 -42.31
N VAL A 263 50.47 16.85 -41.68
CA VAL A 263 51.52 17.69 -42.29
C VAL A 263 52.90 17.07 -42.11
N SER A 264 53.34 16.86 -40.87
CA SER A 264 54.65 16.29 -40.51
C SER A 264 54.57 15.00 -39.69
N SER A 265 53.38 14.60 -39.25
CA SER A 265 53.06 13.29 -38.67
C SER A 265 51.91 12.66 -39.47
N PRO A 266 51.88 11.33 -39.66
CA PRO A 266 50.78 10.67 -40.37
C PRO A 266 49.44 10.78 -39.65
N TYR A 267 48.35 10.56 -40.40
CA TYR A 267 47.03 10.22 -39.89
C TYR A 267 46.62 8.89 -40.50
N GLU A 268 46.29 7.90 -39.68
CA GLU A 268 45.92 6.56 -40.13
C GLU A 268 44.40 6.41 -40.10
N PRO A 269 43.71 6.47 -41.26
CA PRO A 269 42.26 6.33 -41.29
C PRO A 269 41.85 4.94 -40.78
N PRO A 270 40.71 4.84 -40.05
CA PRO A 270 40.18 3.54 -39.65
C PRO A 270 39.74 2.74 -40.87
N LEU A 271 39.93 1.43 -40.80
CA LEU A 271 39.57 0.50 -41.89
C LEU A 271 38.09 0.11 -41.84
N LYS A 272 37.47 0.19 -40.66
CA LYS A 272 36.08 -0.22 -40.39
C LYS A 272 35.43 0.68 -39.31
N PRO A 273 35.33 2.00 -39.52
CA PRO A 273 34.58 2.85 -38.60
C PRO A 273 33.09 2.49 -38.65
N GLU A 274 32.42 2.47 -37.51
CA GLU A 274 30.98 2.19 -37.43
C GLU A 274 30.11 3.35 -37.97
N VAL A 275 30.64 4.58 -37.98
CA VAL A 275 30.05 5.73 -38.68
C VAL A 275 31.13 6.47 -39.48
N HIS A 276 30.89 6.72 -40.77
CA HIS A 276 31.83 7.44 -41.66
C HIS A 276 31.19 8.73 -42.19
N LEU A 277 31.57 9.87 -41.61
CA LEU A 277 31.07 11.20 -41.97
C LEU A 277 32.04 11.91 -42.91
N LYS A 278 31.57 12.33 -44.08
CA LYS A 278 32.37 13.05 -45.09
C LYS A 278 32.02 14.54 -45.07
N THR A 279 32.59 15.27 -44.12
CA THR A 279 32.12 16.62 -43.71
C THR A 279 32.41 17.74 -44.73
N ASN A 280 32.95 17.39 -45.89
CA ASN A 280 33.05 18.27 -47.05
C ASN A 280 31.83 18.15 -47.99
N ASN A 281 31.01 17.11 -47.84
CA ASN A 281 29.87 16.78 -48.72
C ASN A 281 28.53 16.67 -47.96
N MET A 282 28.50 16.98 -46.66
CA MET A 282 27.34 16.87 -45.77
C MET A 282 27.10 18.20 -45.05
N THR A 283 25.87 18.43 -44.56
CA THR A 283 25.60 19.48 -43.58
C THR A 283 25.75 18.93 -42.15
N LEU A 284 25.94 19.83 -41.18
CA LEU A 284 26.00 19.47 -39.76
C LEU A 284 24.71 18.78 -39.27
N GLN A 285 23.57 19.00 -39.95
CA GLN A 285 22.32 18.32 -39.60
C GLN A 285 22.34 16.87 -40.08
N ASP A 286 22.76 16.62 -41.33
CA ASP A 286 22.92 15.25 -41.86
C ASP A 286 23.95 14.44 -41.05
N GLU A 287 25.01 15.09 -40.57
CA GLU A 287 26.04 14.51 -39.70
C GLU A 287 25.51 14.11 -38.32
N VAL A 288 24.59 14.91 -37.76
CA VAL A 288 23.92 14.61 -36.48
C VAL A 288 22.88 13.52 -36.67
N ASP A 289 22.02 13.62 -37.69
CA ASP A 289 20.92 12.69 -37.91
C ASP A 289 21.45 11.28 -38.23
N MET A 290 22.53 11.15 -39.03
CA MET A 290 23.20 9.86 -39.27
C MET A 290 23.75 9.22 -37.98
N ILE A 291 24.22 10.03 -37.01
CA ILE A 291 24.63 9.52 -35.69
C ILE A 291 23.41 9.16 -34.84
N MET A 292 22.33 9.94 -34.87
CA MET A 292 21.12 9.66 -34.10
C MET A 292 20.41 8.38 -34.60
N GLU A 293 20.28 8.20 -35.92
CA GLU A 293 19.78 6.96 -36.53
C GLU A 293 20.66 5.75 -36.17
N PHE A 294 21.99 5.92 -36.15
CA PHE A 294 22.91 4.89 -35.68
C PHE A 294 22.65 4.52 -34.21
N LEU A 295 22.56 5.52 -33.32
CA LEU A 295 22.30 5.32 -31.89
C LEU A 295 20.94 4.66 -31.62
N GLU A 296 19.93 4.94 -32.45
CA GLU A 296 18.63 4.28 -32.41
C GLU A 296 18.69 2.83 -32.91
N ARG A 297 19.41 2.56 -34.02
CA ARG A 297 19.56 1.22 -34.60
C ARG A 297 20.29 0.23 -33.68
N GLU A 298 21.38 0.67 -33.04
CA GLU A 298 22.06 -0.11 -32.01
C GLU A 298 21.27 -0.16 -30.67
N GLY A 299 20.11 0.51 -30.65
CA GLY A 299 19.18 0.57 -29.51
C GLY A 299 19.82 1.16 -28.27
N LEU A 300 20.69 2.17 -28.39
CA LEU A 300 21.43 2.74 -27.25
C LEU A 300 20.55 3.74 -26.47
N LEU A 301 19.61 4.37 -27.16
CA LEU A 301 18.63 5.30 -26.60
C LEU A 301 17.48 4.59 -25.84
N SER A 302 17.64 3.28 -25.57
CA SER A 302 16.75 2.45 -24.76
C SER A 302 17.59 1.40 -24.01
N GLY A 303 17.29 1.16 -22.72
CA GLY A 303 18.00 0.12 -21.95
C GLY A 303 17.92 -1.28 -22.60
N ILE A 304 18.95 -2.13 -22.39
CA ILE A 304 18.86 -3.56 -22.76
C ILE A 304 17.66 -4.18 -22.04
N GLU A 305 16.91 -5.02 -22.77
CA GLU A 305 15.83 -5.92 -22.34
C GLU A 305 15.05 -5.58 -21.06
N LYS A 306 13.74 -5.36 -21.26
CA LYS A 306 12.63 -5.23 -20.29
C LYS A 306 13.00 -5.64 -18.84
N PRO A 307 12.76 -4.77 -17.82
CA PRO A 307 12.90 -5.18 -16.43
C PRO A 307 12.08 -6.44 -16.14
N PRO A 308 12.57 -7.35 -15.27
CA PRO A 308 12.13 -8.75 -15.18
C PRO A 308 10.60 -8.87 -15.09
N ALA A 309 10.01 -9.29 -16.21
CA ALA A 309 8.58 -9.38 -16.52
C ALA A 309 7.65 -8.42 -15.74
N GLY A 310 8.04 -7.15 -15.65
CA GLY A 310 7.32 -6.11 -14.91
C GLY A 310 6.23 -5.40 -15.70
N TYR A 311 5.43 -6.12 -16.50
CA TYR A 311 4.18 -5.65 -17.11
C TYR A 311 4.19 -4.25 -17.78
N PRO A 312 4.39 -4.14 -19.11
CA PRO A 312 4.52 -2.84 -19.80
C PRO A 312 3.22 -2.00 -19.92
N GLY A 313 2.18 -2.30 -19.14
CA GLY A 313 0.87 -1.61 -19.15
C GLY A 313 0.21 -1.41 -17.78
N VAL A 314 0.82 -1.87 -16.68
CA VAL A 314 0.25 -1.81 -15.31
C VAL A 314 1.13 -0.93 -14.41
N ALA A 315 0.57 -0.27 -13.40
CA ALA A 315 1.41 0.51 -12.48
C ALA A 315 2.28 -0.40 -11.60
N ILE A 316 3.50 0.08 -11.32
CA ILE A 316 4.34 -0.47 -10.25
C ILE A 316 3.69 -0.14 -8.90
N ALA A 317 3.66 -1.11 -7.99
CA ALA A 317 3.11 -0.94 -6.65
C ALA A 317 4.02 -0.08 -5.74
N ASP A 318 3.43 0.51 -4.72
CA ASP A 318 4.15 1.19 -3.65
C ASP A 318 5.02 0.17 -2.88
N GLY A 319 6.34 0.43 -2.84
CA GLY A 319 7.35 -0.53 -2.37
C GLY A 319 7.89 -1.50 -3.44
N GLY A 320 7.52 -1.32 -4.72
CA GLY A 320 7.99 -2.17 -5.81
C GLY A 320 7.44 -3.59 -5.71
N ASN A 321 8.34 -4.58 -5.63
CA ASN A 321 7.96 -6.00 -5.55
C ASN A 321 7.40 -6.42 -4.18
N ALA A 322 7.25 -5.51 -3.21
CA ALA A 322 6.72 -5.83 -1.87
C ALA A 322 5.36 -6.55 -1.87
N VAL A 323 4.52 -6.34 -2.89
CA VAL A 323 3.24 -7.06 -3.08
C VAL A 323 3.43 -8.57 -3.34
N LEU A 324 4.59 -9.00 -3.84
CA LEU A 324 4.93 -10.42 -4.03
C LEU A 324 5.30 -11.14 -2.71
N ASN A 325 5.64 -10.39 -1.66
CA ASN A 325 6.18 -10.95 -0.41
C ASN A 325 5.10 -11.31 0.61
N PHE A 326 3.82 -11.03 0.34
CA PHE A 326 2.70 -11.38 1.21
C PHE A 326 2.28 -12.85 1.01
N SER A 327 3.08 -13.77 1.55
CA SER A 327 2.72 -15.18 1.68
C SER A 327 1.99 -15.45 3.00
N THR A 328 0.80 -16.05 2.94
CA THR A 328 0.18 -16.74 4.09
C THR A 328 1.03 -17.95 4.50
N ILE A 329 1.12 -18.25 5.80
CA ILE A 329 1.86 -19.41 6.32
C ILE A 329 1.30 -20.73 5.75
N PHE A 330 -0.04 -20.86 5.70
CA PHE A 330 -0.74 -22.02 5.16
C PHE A 330 -1.60 -21.63 3.93
N PRO A 331 -1.02 -21.56 2.71
CA PRO A 331 -1.72 -21.09 1.51
C PRO A 331 -2.71 -22.11 0.92
N ASN A 332 -2.47 -23.41 1.12
CA ASN A 332 -3.14 -24.52 0.42
C ASN A 332 -3.61 -25.65 1.35
N GLU A 333 -3.62 -25.43 2.67
CA GLU A 333 -3.72 -26.50 3.68
C GLU A 333 -5.11 -26.57 4.37
N PRO A 334 -5.44 -27.65 5.13
CA PRO A 334 -6.82 -28.08 5.35
C PRO A 334 -7.63 -27.20 6.30
N ALA A 335 -8.94 -27.47 6.37
CA ALA A 335 -9.95 -26.69 7.10
C ALA A 335 -9.54 -26.27 8.53
N ASN A 336 -8.85 -27.17 9.24
CA ASN A 336 -8.26 -26.91 10.56
C ASN A 336 -6.71 -26.97 10.45
N PRO A 337 -6.01 -25.84 10.28
CA PRO A 337 -4.57 -25.76 10.51
C PRO A 337 -4.26 -25.97 12.01
N PRO A 338 -3.02 -26.31 12.39
CA PRO A 338 -2.64 -26.39 13.81
C PRO A 338 -2.80 -25.01 14.48
N SER A 339 -3.52 -24.97 15.61
CA SER A 339 -3.71 -23.74 16.39
C SER A 339 -2.36 -23.18 16.86
N VAL A 340 -2.26 -21.87 16.90
CA VAL A 340 -1.05 -21.21 17.43
C VAL A 340 -1.04 -21.34 18.96
N SER A 341 0.05 -21.89 19.50
CA SER A 341 0.31 -22.19 20.92
C SER A 341 -0.64 -21.51 21.92
N ASP A 342 -1.45 -22.32 22.63
CA ASP A 342 -2.60 -21.84 23.41
C ASP A 342 -2.32 -20.77 24.47
N GLY A 343 -1.08 -20.66 24.94
CA GLY A 343 -0.63 -19.60 25.85
C GLY A 343 -0.51 -18.19 25.22
N LEU A 344 -0.74 -18.01 23.91
CA LEU A 344 -0.71 -16.68 23.29
C LEU A 344 -1.99 -15.86 23.56
N PRO A 345 -1.89 -14.54 23.80
CA PRO A 345 -3.05 -13.67 23.92
C PRO A 345 -3.85 -13.63 22.62
N ARG A 346 -5.16 -13.89 22.71
CA ARG A 346 -6.12 -13.82 21.59
C ARG A 346 -6.90 -12.51 21.61
N ILE A 347 -6.88 -11.78 20.49
CA ILE A 347 -7.63 -10.55 20.24
C ILE A 347 -8.79 -10.87 19.30
N LEU A 348 -10.01 -10.47 19.66
CA LEU A 348 -11.16 -10.56 18.77
C LEU A 348 -11.14 -9.39 17.79
N LEU A 349 -11.24 -9.70 16.50
CA LEU A 349 -11.47 -8.75 15.41
C LEU A 349 -12.97 -8.49 15.26
N ARG A 350 -13.35 -7.24 14.98
CA ARG A 350 -14.68 -6.92 14.43
C ARG A 350 -14.67 -7.17 12.93
N ASP A 351 -15.84 -7.13 12.28
CA ASP A 351 -15.95 -7.31 10.82
C ASP A 351 -15.10 -6.27 10.06
N GLU A 352 -15.06 -5.02 10.52
CA GLU A 352 -14.21 -3.98 9.93
C GLU A 352 -12.71 -4.31 10.05
N ASP A 353 -12.31 -4.95 11.14
CA ASP A 353 -10.92 -5.28 11.41
C ASP A 353 -10.45 -6.52 10.61
N VAL A 354 -11.35 -7.47 10.34
CA VAL A 354 -11.10 -8.60 9.40
C VAL A 354 -10.85 -8.06 7.98
N HIS A 355 -11.60 -7.05 7.54
CA HIS A 355 -11.35 -6.40 6.26
C HIS A 355 -10.01 -5.65 6.22
N TRP A 356 -9.64 -4.95 7.30
CA TRP A 356 -8.33 -4.30 7.38
C TRP A 356 -7.18 -5.31 7.41
N LEU A 357 -7.37 -6.46 8.07
CA LEU A 357 -6.42 -7.57 8.05
C LEU A 357 -6.20 -8.10 6.62
N GLN A 358 -7.27 -8.30 5.84
CA GLN A 358 -7.17 -8.69 4.43
C GLN A 358 -6.49 -7.60 3.57
N VAL A 359 -6.85 -6.32 3.79
CA VAL A 359 -6.24 -5.17 3.12
C VAL A 359 -4.72 -5.14 3.30
N ILE A 360 -4.23 -5.42 4.52
CA ILE A 360 -2.79 -5.51 4.78
C ILE A 360 -2.23 -6.78 4.16
N GLY A 361 -2.78 -7.94 4.52
CA GLY A 361 -2.22 -9.26 4.24
C GLY A 361 -2.29 -9.73 2.78
N GLU A 362 -3.02 -9.04 1.92
CA GLU A 362 -2.96 -9.21 0.46
C GLU A 362 -2.10 -8.14 -0.25
N GLY A 363 -1.50 -7.20 0.49
CA GLY A 363 -0.63 -6.16 -0.07
C GLY A 363 -1.35 -4.94 -0.65
N TRP A 364 -2.66 -4.76 -0.45
CA TRP A 364 -3.34 -3.50 -0.79
C TRP A 364 -2.71 -2.32 -0.02
N ALA A 365 -2.39 -2.54 1.25
CA ALA A 365 -1.67 -1.60 2.09
C ALA A 365 -0.16 -1.50 1.77
N SER A 366 0.41 -2.30 0.86
CA SER A 366 1.85 -2.30 0.52
C SER A 366 2.41 -0.88 0.37
N PRO A 367 3.55 -0.55 1.00
CA PRO A 367 4.50 -1.46 1.65
C PRO A 367 4.21 -1.74 3.15
N LEU A 368 3.07 -1.33 3.68
CA LEU A 368 2.70 -1.58 5.09
C LEU A 368 2.52 -3.09 5.36
N LYS A 369 3.35 -3.67 6.24
CA LYS A 369 3.35 -5.10 6.62
C LYS A 369 2.38 -5.48 7.75
N GLY A 370 1.61 -4.55 8.30
CA GLY A 370 0.89 -4.78 9.55
C GLY A 370 -0.01 -3.62 9.96
N PHE A 371 -0.62 -3.70 11.15
CA PHE A 371 -1.35 -2.56 11.70
C PHE A 371 -0.36 -1.45 12.10
N MET A 372 -0.72 -0.19 11.84
CA MET A 372 0.22 0.93 11.98
C MET A 372 0.70 1.11 13.42
N ARG A 373 2.01 1.02 13.62
CA ARG A 373 2.75 1.58 14.78
C ARG A 373 2.52 3.08 14.91
N GLU A 374 2.72 3.68 16.08
CA GLU A 374 2.40 5.08 16.36
C GLU A 374 3.09 6.05 15.38
N GLY A 375 4.38 5.84 15.10
CA GLY A 375 5.14 6.64 14.12
C GLY A 375 4.63 6.55 12.68
N VAL A 376 3.95 5.46 12.30
CA VAL A 376 3.34 5.27 10.98
C VAL A 376 1.91 5.85 10.97
N TYR A 377 1.18 5.65 12.07
CA TYR A 377 -0.14 6.22 12.33
C TYR A 377 -0.11 7.75 12.26
N LEU A 378 0.82 8.39 12.98
CA LEU A 378 0.97 9.85 12.98
C LEU A 378 1.36 10.39 11.60
N GLN A 379 2.25 9.71 10.87
CA GLN A 379 2.60 10.10 9.50
C GLN A 379 1.40 10.03 8.55
N SER A 380 0.64 8.94 8.58
CA SER A 380 -0.64 8.82 7.86
C SER A 380 -1.56 9.97 8.24
N LEU A 381 -1.82 10.15 9.54
CA LEU A 381 -2.78 11.11 10.08
C LEU A 381 -2.46 12.56 9.68
N HIS A 382 -1.19 12.98 9.74
CA HIS A 382 -0.75 14.36 9.48
C HIS A 382 -0.34 14.65 8.03
N PHE A 383 0.30 13.70 7.33
CA PHE A 383 0.91 13.96 6.01
C PHE A 383 0.23 13.21 4.85
N SER A 384 -0.82 12.42 5.13
CA SER A 384 -1.49 11.52 4.17
C SER A 384 -0.54 10.55 3.43
N SER A 385 0.67 10.37 3.96
CA SER A 385 1.78 9.66 3.35
C SER A 385 2.78 9.23 4.42
N VAL A 386 3.43 8.09 4.18
CA VAL A 386 4.49 7.58 5.05
C VAL A 386 5.80 7.55 4.27
N LEU A 387 6.92 7.72 4.98
CA LEU A 387 8.25 7.51 4.41
C LEU A 387 8.43 6.02 4.06
N PHE A 388 8.92 5.75 2.85
CA PHE A 388 9.34 4.43 2.42
C PHE A 388 10.84 4.28 2.66
N ASP A 389 11.16 3.47 3.66
CA ASP A 389 12.43 2.76 3.79
C ASP A 389 12.17 1.30 3.38
N ALA A 390 13.11 0.69 2.65
CA ALA A 390 13.02 -0.71 2.26
C ALA A 390 13.18 -1.65 3.47
N ASP A 391 13.96 -1.24 4.47
CA ASP A 391 14.35 -2.07 5.61
C ASP A 391 13.51 -1.79 6.88
N ASN A 392 12.81 -0.64 6.95
CA ASN A 392 12.38 -0.07 8.23
C ASN A 392 10.98 0.59 8.29
N LEU A 393 9.96 -0.06 7.73
CA LEU A 393 8.56 0.38 7.91
C LEU A 393 7.91 -0.08 9.22
N THR A 394 8.57 -1.00 9.94
CA THR A 394 7.93 -1.78 11.02
C THR A 394 8.90 -2.24 12.11
N ASN A 395 10.19 -1.88 12.02
CA ASN A 395 11.25 -2.40 12.90
C ASN A 395 11.45 -1.58 14.20
N GLY A 396 10.45 -0.76 14.57
CA GLY A 396 10.23 -0.23 15.93
C GLY A 396 11.20 0.83 16.47
N GLN A 397 12.38 1.05 15.89
CA GLN A 397 13.38 1.98 16.44
C GLN A 397 13.16 3.46 16.04
N LEU A 398 11.99 3.98 16.35
CA LEU A 398 11.86 5.40 16.72
C LEU A 398 12.07 5.51 18.22
N HIS A 399 13.08 6.26 18.67
CA HIS A 399 13.39 6.39 20.10
C HIS A 399 12.32 7.27 20.80
N LEU A 400 11.24 6.63 21.28
CA LEU A 400 10.04 7.25 21.89
C LEU A 400 10.29 8.17 23.11
N HIS A 401 11.53 8.26 23.60
CA HIS A 401 11.91 9.12 24.73
C HIS A 401 12.81 10.29 24.32
N THR A 402 13.13 10.42 23.03
CA THR A 402 13.74 11.64 22.48
C THR A 402 12.66 12.72 22.34
N PRO A 403 12.82 13.93 22.92
CA PRO A 403 11.86 15.01 22.73
C PRO A 403 11.75 15.36 21.25
N THR A 404 10.53 15.45 20.72
CA THR A 404 10.29 15.77 19.30
C THR A 404 10.70 17.22 18.99
N ASN A 405 11.99 17.42 18.68
CA ASN A 405 12.51 18.73 18.32
C ASN A 405 12.10 19.07 16.89
N PHE A 406 10.95 19.73 16.72
CA PHE A 406 10.48 20.19 15.40
C PHE A 406 11.46 21.16 14.72
N SER A 407 12.41 21.75 15.48
CA SER A 407 13.51 22.58 14.96
C SER A 407 14.64 21.77 14.31
N GLU A 408 14.73 20.46 14.54
CA GLU A 408 15.68 19.54 13.92
C GLU A 408 15.19 18.96 12.58
N TYR A 409 14.08 19.47 12.03
CA TYR A 409 13.72 19.29 10.61
C TYR A 409 14.67 20.11 9.70
N SER A 410 15.96 19.78 9.77
CA SER A 410 16.95 20.18 8.78
C SER A 410 16.55 19.61 7.42
N SER A 411 16.51 20.47 6.40
CA SER A 411 16.42 20.02 5.00
C SER A 411 17.67 19.22 4.61
N ASP A 412 18.80 19.60 5.22
CA ASP A 412 20.13 19.09 4.97
C ASP A 412 20.41 17.92 5.91
N GLY A 413 20.27 16.70 5.38
CA GLY A 413 20.33 15.45 6.13
C GLY A 413 19.32 14.41 5.65
N VAL A 414 18.24 14.85 4.99
CA VAL A 414 17.28 13.95 4.33
C VAL A 414 17.91 13.33 3.09
N SER A 415 18.58 12.19 3.26
CA SER A 415 18.74 11.23 2.17
C SER A 415 17.34 10.90 1.63
N LYS A 416 17.18 10.91 0.30
CA LYS A 416 15.87 11.09 -0.35
C LYS A 416 15.01 9.82 -0.35
N GLY A 417 14.56 9.40 0.84
CA GLY A 417 13.52 8.39 1.02
C GLY A 417 12.25 8.81 0.29
N LYS A 418 11.72 7.94 -0.57
CA LYS A 418 10.47 8.20 -1.28
C LYS A 418 9.31 8.23 -0.27
N ARG A 419 8.25 8.97 -0.56
CA ARG A 419 6.97 8.86 0.16
C ARG A 419 6.02 7.96 -0.62
N VAL A 420 5.23 7.18 0.09
CA VAL A 420 4.12 6.39 -0.46
C VAL A 420 2.80 6.93 0.08
N ASN A 421 1.76 6.92 -0.74
CA ASN A 421 0.49 7.50 -0.34
C ASN A 421 -0.21 6.58 0.67
N MET A 422 -0.56 7.15 1.82
CA MET A 422 -1.10 6.40 2.95
C MET A 422 -2.03 7.32 3.76
N PRO A 423 -3.23 7.61 3.24
CA PRO A 423 -4.05 8.70 3.75
C PRO A 423 -5.03 8.23 4.84
N VAL A 424 -5.34 6.94 4.91
CA VAL A 424 -6.26 6.38 5.91
C VAL A 424 -5.47 5.68 7.02
N PRO A 425 -5.76 5.94 8.31
CA PRO A 425 -5.18 5.19 9.42
C PRO A 425 -5.70 3.74 9.48
N ILE A 426 -4.83 2.78 9.15
CA ILE A 426 -5.10 1.33 9.20
C ILE A 426 -4.57 0.79 10.53
N VAL A 427 -5.44 0.71 11.53
CA VAL A 427 -5.10 0.42 12.94
C VAL A 427 -6.16 -0.46 13.59
N LEU A 428 -5.73 -1.35 14.48
CA LEU A 428 -6.59 -2.25 15.26
C LEU A 428 -6.85 -1.63 16.65
N PRO A 429 -8.09 -1.25 17.01
CA PRO A 429 -8.39 -0.71 18.33
C PRO A 429 -8.61 -1.82 19.36
N ILE A 430 -8.11 -1.63 20.59
CA ILE A 430 -8.25 -2.59 21.69
C ILE A 430 -8.67 -1.89 23.00
N ASN A 431 -9.43 -2.60 23.83
CA ASN A 431 -9.86 -2.14 25.16
C ASN A 431 -8.81 -2.44 26.25
N ASP A 432 -8.99 -1.91 27.46
CA ASP A 432 -8.04 -2.09 28.57
C ASP A 432 -7.83 -3.54 28.99
N ALA A 433 -8.87 -4.39 28.91
CA ALA A 433 -8.75 -5.81 29.25
C ALA A 433 -7.95 -6.59 28.19
N ALA A 434 -8.11 -6.27 26.90
CA ALA A 434 -7.25 -6.78 25.85
C ALA A 434 -5.80 -6.32 26.04
N LYS A 435 -5.57 -5.02 26.32
CA LYS A 435 -4.24 -4.48 26.64
C LYS A 435 -3.59 -5.20 27.83
N LYS A 436 -4.33 -5.39 28.93
CA LYS A 436 -3.89 -6.11 30.14
C LYS A 436 -3.57 -7.59 29.86
N ARG A 437 -4.37 -8.25 29.01
CA ARG A 437 -4.21 -9.65 28.59
C ARG A 437 -2.98 -9.87 27.69
N ILE A 438 -2.58 -8.85 26.93
CA ILE A 438 -1.39 -8.89 26.06
C ILE A 438 -0.12 -8.69 26.89
N GLY A 439 -0.09 -7.69 27.78
CA GLY A 439 1.08 -7.40 28.60
C GLY A 439 2.35 -7.23 27.77
N ASP A 440 3.41 -7.96 28.13
CA ASP A 440 4.72 -7.94 27.44
C ASP A 440 4.86 -8.96 26.29
N ALA A 441 3.77 -9.67 25.92
CA ALA A 441 3.81 -10.74 24.92
C ALA A 441 4.34 -10.25 23.55
N LYS A 442 5.24 -11.03 22.94
CA LYS A 442 5.84 -10.70 21.63
C LYS A 442 5.01 -11.12 20.43
N GLN A 443 3.96 -11.89 20.66
CA GLN A 443 3.03 -12.37 19.63
C GLN A 443 1.61 -12.37 20.20
N VAL A 444 0.64 -12.01 19.37
CA VAL A 444 -0.80 -12.08 19.69
C VAL A 444 -1.54 -12.70 18.51
N VAL A 445 -2.55 -13.53 18.80
CA VAL A 445 -3.36 -14.20 17.78
C VAL A 445 -4.61 -13.38 17.49
N LEU A 446 -4.89 -13.15 16.21
CA LEU A 446 -6.04 -12.38 15.74
C LEU A 446 -7.15 -13.34 15.30
N VAL A 447 -8.30 -13.25 15.97
CA VAL A 447 -9.42 -14.20 15.87
C VAL A 447 -10.66 -13.50 15.32
N SER A 448 -11.38 -14.10 14.38
CA SER A 448 -12.61 -13.51 13.81
C SER A 448 -13.83 -13.65 14.74
N PRO A 449 -14.95 -12.95 14.49
CA PRO A 449 -16.22 -13.16 15.21
C PRO A 449 -16.71 -14.62 15.14
N ALA A 450 -16.38 -15.31 14.05
CA ALA A 450 -16.71 -16.71 13.83
C ALA A 450 -15.74 -17.68 14.56
N GLY A 451 -14.79 -17.19 15.36
CA GLY A 451 -13.85 -17.97 16.15
C GLY A 451 -12.63 -18.50 15.39
N ASP A 452 -12.39 -18.05 14.16
CA ASP A 452 -11.25 -18.51 13.35
C ASP A 452 -9.97 -17.72 13.66
N GLU A 453 -8.87 -18.42 13.97
CA GLU A 453 -7.53 -17.82 13.99
C GLU A 453 -7.12 -17.44 12.55
N LEU A 454 -6.97 -16.13 12.27
CA LEU A 454 -6.68 -15.62 10.93
C LEU A 454 -5.21 -15.22 10.75
N ALA A 455 -4.57 -14.69 11.79
CA ALA A 455 -3.20 -14.18 11.73
C ALA A 455 -2.54 -14.15 13.10
N VAL A 456 -1.20 -14.09 13.11
CA VAL A 456 -0.41 -13.65 14.26
C VAL A 456 0.07 -12.23 14.00
N LEU A 457 -0.02 -11.36 15.00
CA LEU A 457 0.65 -10.05 15.02
C LEU A 457 1.89 -10.13 15.91
N THR A 458 3.05 -9.75 15.37
CA THR A 458 4.36 -9.87 16.01
C THR A 458 4.93 -8.51 16.42
N ASP A 459 5.65 -8.50 17.54
CA ASP A 459 6.23 -7.34 18.21
C ASP A 459 5.22 -6.20 18.44
N PRO A 460 4.13 -6.47 19.20
CA PRO A 460 3.06 -5.52 19.42
C PRO A 460 3.52 -4.24 20.12
N GLU A 461 2.91 -3.13 19.72
CA GLU A 461 3.11 -1.80 20.27
C GLU A 461 1.74 -1.19 20.55
N ILE A 462 1.46 -0.86 21.80
CA ILE A 462 0.14 -0.39 22.25
C ILE A 462 0.22 1.09 22.63
N PHE A 463 -0.45 1.93 21.87
CA PHE A 463 -0.42 3.40 22.00
C PHE A 463 -1.84 3.99 22.09
N ALA A 464 -1.97 5.28 22.44
CA ALA A 464 -3.26 5.90 22.71
C ALA A 464 -4.04 6.23 21.43
N HIS A 465 -5.31 5.85 21.35
CA HIS A 465 -6.12 6.02 20.14
C HIS A 465 -6.47 7.48 19.82
N ARG A 466 -6.68 8.32 20.86
CA ARG A 466 -7.01 9.76 20.71
C ARG A 466 -8.16 9.99 19.71
N LYS A 467 -9.26 9.25 19.91
CA LYS A 467 -10.41 9.12 18.98
C LYS A 467 -10.86 10.44 18.34
N GLU A 468 -11.05 11.49 19.12
CA GLU A 468 -11.47 12.82 18.65
C GLU A 468 -10.50 13.42 17.63
N GLU A 469 -9.19 13.30 17.89
CA GLU A 469 -8.13 13.78 17.01
C GLU A 469 -8.03 12.92 15.74
N ARG A 470 -8.16 11.58 15.87
CA ARG A 470 -8.27 10.66 14.73
C ARG A 470 -9.42 11.06 13.82
N VAL A 471 -10.61 11.28 14.39
CA VAL A 471 -11.83 11.64 13.68
C VAL A 471 -11.67 13.00 13.00
N THR A 472 -11.29 14.04 13.74
CA THR A 472 -11.16 15.41 13.21
C THR A 472 -10.18 15.47 12.05
N ARG A 473 -9.00 14.84 12.17
CA ARG A 473 -7.97 14.84 11.10
C ARG A 473 -8.35 13.93 9.93
N THR A 474 -9.10 12.84 10.14
CA THR A 474 -9.49 11.91 9.07
C THR A 474 -10.71 12.41 8.27
N PHE A 475 -11.75 12.89 8.96
CA PHE A 475 -13.03 13.24 8.35
C PHE A 475 -13.19 14.74 8.08
N GLY A 476 -12.36 15.60 8.69
CA GLY A 476 -12.47 17.06 8.59
C GLY A 476 -13.56 17.67 9.50
N ALA A 477 -14.35 16.84 10.16
CA ALA A 477 -15.39 17.23 11.13
C ALA A 477 -15.64 16.11 12.13
N ILE A 478 -16.17 16.44 13.31
CA ILE A 478 -16.72 15.48 14.27
C ILE A 478 -18.24 15.39 14.03
N ASP A 479 -18.65 14.52 13.12
CA ASP A 479 -20.05 14.16 12.93
C ASP A 479 -20.31 12.84 13.68
N VAL A 480 -21.08 12.87 14.77
CA VAL A 480 -21.32 11.70 15.63
C VAL A 480 -22.34 10.72 15.01
N GLY A 481 -23.21 11.22 14.13
CA GLY A 481 -24.15 10.38 13.39
C GLY A 481 -23.51 9.69 12.18
N HIS A 482 -22.42 10.23 11.64
CA HIS A 482 -21.64 9.63 10.56
C HIS A 482 -21.22 8.18 10.93
N PRO A 483 -21.52 7.18 10.07
CA PRO A 483 -21.58 5.79 10.49
C PRO A 483 -20.19 5.23 10.88
N TYR A 484 -19.13 5.48 10.12
CA TYR A 484 -17.79 4.99 10.49
C TYR A 484 -17.16 5.75 11.68
N VAL A 485 -17.57 7.00 11.92
CA VAL A 485 -17.11 7.78 13.08
C VAL A 485 -17.70 7.18 14.35
N ARG A 486 -18.98 6.79 14.32
CA ARG A 486 -19.66 6.08 15.40
C ARG A 486 -18.90 4.82 15.84
N GLU A 487 -18.45 4.01 14.88
CA GLU A 487 -17.69 2.77 15.16
C GLU A 487 -16.23 3.02 15.60
N ILE A 488 -15.64 4.19 15.28
CA ILE A 488 -14.39 4.65 15.93
C ILE A 488 -14.67 5.02 17.40
N MET A 489 -15.72 5.78 17.68
CA MET A 489 -16.02 6.28 19.02
C MET A 489 -16.35 5.14 20.01
N LYS A 490 -17.11 4.13 19.56
CA LYS A 490 -17.41 2.89 20.31
C LYS A 490 -16.21 1.97 20.57
N SER A 491 -15.21 1.99 19.70
CA SER A 491 -14.06 1.06 19.79
C SER A 491 -13.17 1.35 21.01
N GLY A 492 -12.16 0.52 21.26
CA GLY A 492 -11.25 0.71 22.40
C GLY A 492 -10.43 2.02 22.34
N ASP A 493 -9.94 2.47 23.49
CA ASP A 493 -9.16 3.71 23.64
C ASP A 493 -7.65 3.55 23.41
N TRP A 494 -7.20 2.32 23.15
CA TRP A 494 -5.85 2.00 22.70
C TRP A 494 -5.87 1.51 21.25
N LEU A 495 -4.75 1.68 20.55
CA LEU A 495 -4.46 1.06 19.27
C LEU A 495 -3.29 0.10 19.44
N ILE A 496 -3.29 -0.99 18.68
CA ILE A 496 -2.16 -1.92 18.57
C ILE A 496 -1.58 -1.91 17.15
N GLY A 497 -0.27 -1.70 17.06
CA GLY A 497 0.54 -1.83 15.85
C GLY A 497 1.53 -2.99 15.96
N GLY A 498 2.02 -3.48 14.82
CA GLY A 498 2.94 -4.62 14.72
C GLY A 498 2.90 -5.25 13.33
N GLU A 499 3.88 -6.09 12.97
CA GLU A 499 3.82 -6.85 11.71
C GLU A 499 2.74 -7.94 11.79
N ILE A 500 2.07 -8.27 10.67
CA ILE A 500 1.14 -9.41 10.62
C ILE A 500 1.71 -10.56 9.79
N GLN A 501 1.41 -11.78 10.22
CA GLN A 501 1.63 -13.00 9.46
C GLN A 501 0.28 -13.70 9.33
N LEU A 502 -0.31 -13.72 8.12
CA LEU A 502 -1.56 -14.42 7.88
C LEU A 502 -1.34 -15.92 8.05
N LEU A 503 -2.15 -16.56 8.91
CA LEU A 503 -2.16 -18.02 9.05
C LEU A 503 -2.73 -18.64 7.77
N LYS A 504 -3.92 -18.18 7.37
CA LYS A 504 -4.65 -18.61 6.16
C LYS A 504 -5.13 -17.41 5.34
N ARG A 505 -5.38 -17.61 4.04
CA ARG A 505 -6.01 -16.57 3.20
C ARG A 505 -7.42 -16.27 3.74
N VAL A 506 -7.73 -14.99 3.92
CA VAL A 506 -9.08 -14.56 4.31
C VAL A 506 -10.08 -14.95 3.22
N ARG A 507 -11.12 -15.69 3.62
CA ARG A 507 -12.29 -16.05 2.81
C ARG A 507 -13.55 -15.73 3.61
N TYR A 508 -14.66 -15.55 2.89
CA TYR A 508 -15.95 -15.19 3.48
C TYR A 508 -17.00 -16.29 3.29
N ASN A 509 -16.79 -17.22 2.35
CA ASN A 509 -17.68 -18.34 2.06
C ASN A 509 -19.12 -17.88 1.74
N ASP A 510 -19.22 -16.76 1.03
CA ASP A 510 -20.44 -16.00 0.76
C ASP A 510 -20.85 -16.01 -0.73
N ASP A 511 -20.42 -17.04 -1.48
CA ASP A 511 -20.45 -17.17 -2.94
C ASP A 511 -19.65 -16.12 -3.75
N LEU A 512 -19.11 -15.08 -3.11
CA LEU A 512 -18.44 -13.96 -3.78
C LEU A 512 -16.91 -14.02 -3.74
N ASP A 513 -16.31 -15.00 -3.04
CA ASP A 513 -14.85 -15.15 -2.97
C ASP A 513 -14.19 -15.31 -4.34
N ARG A 514 -14.92 -15.82 -5.35
CA ARG A 514 -14.47 -15.90 -6.75
C ARG A 514 -14.12 -14.55 -7.38
N TYR A 515 -14.59 -13.44 -6.79
CA TYR A 515 -14.28 -12.08 -7.22
C TYR A 515 -13.23 -11.38 -6.34
N ARG A 516 -12.86 -11.96 -5.18
CA ARG A 516 -11.86 -11.39 -4.25
C ARG A 516 -10.44 -11.71 -4.70
N LEU A 517 -10.12 -11.26 -5.91
CA LEU A 517 -8.79 -11.39 -6.49
C LEU A 517 -7.82 -10.46 -5.75
N THR A 518 -6.74 -11.03 -5.23
CA THR A 518 -5.60 -10.30 -4.66
C THR A 518 -4.98 -9.37 -5.71
N PRO A 519 -4.17 -8.37 -5.29
CA PRO A 519 -3.36 -7.55 -6.19
C PRO A 519 -2.50 -8.37 -7.18
N ASN A 520 -1.99 -9.53 -6.76
CA ASN A 520 -1.19 -10.41 -7.62
C ASN A 520 -2.04 -11.19 -8.63
N GLU A 521 -3.20 -11.70 -8.21
CA GLU A 521 -4.16 -12.35 -9.12
C GLU A 521 -4.75 -11.36 -10.12
N LEU A 522 -4.99 -10.10 -9.72
CA LEU A 522 -5.41 -9.03 -10.62
C LEU A 522 -4.35 -8.71 -11.67
N ARG A 523 -3.09 -8.52 -11.25
CA ARG A 523 -1.96 -8.34 -12.18
C ARG A 523 -1.93 -9.49 -13.18
N LYS A 524 -1.93 -10.74 -12.72
CA LYS A 524 -1.99 -11.93 -13.58
C LYS A 524 -3.19 -11.94 -14.52
N LYS A 525 -4.38 -11.54 -14.05
CA LYS A 525 -5.60 -11.44 -14.86
C LYS A 525 -5.47 -10.40 -15.98
N PHE A 526 -4.77 -9.29 -15.74
CA PHE A 526 -4.47 -8.29 -16.76
C PHE A 526 -3.43 -8.79 -17.79
N ASP A 527 -2.46 -9.63 -17.39
CA ASP A 527 -1.54 -10.32 -18.32
C ASP A 527 -2.28 -11.30 -19.23
N GLU A 528 -3.14 -12.15 -18.64
CA GLU A 528 -3.96 -13.14 -19.35
C GLU A 528 -4.94 -12.50 -20.34
N MET A 529 -5.29 -11.23 -20.14
CA MET A 529 -6.12 -10.43 -21.05
C MET A 529 -5.31 -9.60 -22.05
N GLY A 530 -3.97 -9.61 -21.97
CA GLY A 530 -3.07 -8.86 -22.85
C GLY A 530 -3.18 -7.34 -22.69
N ALA A 531 -3.45 -6.84 -21.48
CA ALA A 531 -3.71 -5.43 -21.23
C ALA A 531 -2.47 -4.55 -21.46
N ASP A 532 -2.53 -3.62 -22.41
CA ASP A 532 -1.48 -2.60 -22.60
C ASP A 532 -1.71 -1.34 -21.76
N VAL A 533 -2.91 -1.20 -21.19
CA VAL A 533 -3.21 -0.25 -20.10
C VAL A 533 -4.39 -0.75 -19.26
N VAL A 534 -4.32 -0.55 -17.95
CA VAL A 534 -5.45 -0.83 -17.04
C VAL A 534 -6.05 0.46 -16.50
N LEU A 535 -7.37 0.63 -16.61
CA LEU A 535 -8.13 1.68 -15.92
C LEU A 535 -8.99 1.11 -14.79
N ALA A 536 -8.96 1.72 -13.61
CA ALA A 536 -9.81 1.31 -12.49
C ALA A 536 -11.01 2.24 -12.29
N PHE A 537 -12.18 1.66 -12.04
CA PHE A 537 -13.39 2.35 -11.61
C PHE A 537 -13.87 1.79 -10.27
N GLN A 538 -13.64 2.57 -9.20
CA GLN A 538 -14.14 2.28 -7.85
C GLN A 538 -15.64 2.55 -7.76
N THR A 539 -16.40 1.65 -7.15
CA THR A 539 -17.82 1.88 -6.85
C THR A 539 -18.30 1.21 -5.55
N ARG A 540 -19.20 1.89 -4.84
CA ARG A 540 -20.00 1.32 -3.73
C ARG A 540 -21.49 1.20 -4.08
N ASN A 541 -21.87 1.54 -5.32
CA ASN A 541 -23.25 1.67 -5.78
C ASN A 541 -23.53 0.77 -6.99
N PRO A 542 -24.80 0.39 -7.25
CA PRO A 542 -25.21 -0.18 -8.53
C PRO A 542 -24.77 0.69 -9.71
N THR A 543 -24.34 0.05 -10.80
CA THR A 543 -23.78 0.75 -11.96
C THR A 543 -24.90 1.05 -12.96
N HIS A 544 -25.18 2.34 -13.13
CA HIS A 544 -26.15 2.89 -14.08
C HIS A 544 -25.43 3.66 -15.20
N ALA A 545 -26.18 4.18 -16.18
CA ALA A 545 -25.62 4.78 -17.39
C ALA A 545 -24.62 5.93 -17.14
N GLY A 546 -24.67 6.61 -15.99
CA GLY A 546 -23.72 7.68 -15.66
C GLY A 546 -22.33 7.14 -15.38
N HIS A 547 -22.26 6.05 -14.60
CA HIS A 547 -21.02 5.32 -14.34
C HIS A 547 -20.51 4.63 -15.62
N ALA A 548 -21.40 4.02 -16.42
CA ALA A 548 -21.03 3.40 -17.68
C ALA A 548 -20.47 4.41 -18.70
N TYR A 549 -21.04 5.61 -18.81
CA TYR A 549 -20.50 6.68 -19.65
C TYR A 549 -19.09 7.11 -19.20
N LEU A 550 -18.85 7.28 -17.89
CA LEU A 550 -17.53 7.57 -17.34
C LEU A 550 -16.50 6.49 -17.72
N MET A 551 -16.86 5.21 -17.57
CA MET A 551 -15.97 4.08 -17.89
C MET A 551 -15.69 3.96 -19.40
N ASN A 552 -16.73 4.05 -20.23
CA ASN A 552 -16.59 3.94 -21.69
C ASN A 552 -15.81 5.14 -22.26
N SER A 553 -16.12 6.37 -21.83
CA SER A 553 -15.39 7.58 -22.27
C SER A 553 -13.93 7.58 -21.79
N ALA A 554 -13.63 7.02 -20.62
CA ALA A 554 -12.27 6.85 -20.14
C ALA A 554 -11.49 5.85 -21.03
N ARG A 555 -12.11 4.74 -21.41
CA ARG A 555 -11.54 3.75 -22.33
C ARG A 555 -11.31 4.32 -23.73
N GLU A 556 -12.29 5.06 -24.27
CA GLU A 556 -12.18 5.77 -25.56
C GLU A 556 -11.02 6.78 -25.58
N GLN A 557 -10.83 7.55 -24.49
CA GLN A 557 -9.69 8.46 -24.35
C GLN A 557 -8.33 7.74 -24.33
N LEU A 558 -8.26 6.50 -23.85
CA LEU A 558 -7.03 5.70 -23.91
C LEU A 558 -6.78 5.17 -25.33
N ILE A 559 -7.81 4.70 -26.03
CA ILE A 559 -7.68 4.32 -27.46
C ILE A 559 -7.22 5.51 -28.30
N ALA A 560 -7.78 6.70 -28.07
CA ALA A 560 -7.37 7.94 -28.73
C ALA A 560 -5.93 8.39 -28.39
N LYS A 561 -5.39 7.98 -27.24
CA LYS A 561 -3.97 8.16 -26.87
C LYS A 561 -3.03 7.11 -27.49
N GLY A 562 -3.58 6.12 -28.20
CA GLY A 562 -2.82 5.12 -28.95
C GLY A 562 -2.83 3.71 -28.37
N TYR A 563 -3.32 3.51 -27.15
CA TYR A 563 -3.44 2.19 -26.52
C TYR A 563 -4.37 1.27 -27.32
N LYS A 564 -4.04 -0.02 -27.41
CA LYS A 564 -4.70 -1.02 -28.25
C LYS A 564 -5.68 -1.91 -27.48
N ASN A 565 -5.40 -2.20 -26.21
CA ASN A 565 -6.18 -3.09 -25.38
C ASN A 565 -6.37 -2.54 -23.94
N PRO A 566 -7.02 -1.38 -23.78
CA PRO A 566 -7.37 -0.84 -22.48
C PRO A 566 -8.39 -1.72 -21.76
N VAL A 567 -7.96 -2.34 -20.66
CA VAL A 567 -8.79 -3.18 -19.79
C VAL A 567 -9.32 -2.39 -18.60
N LEU A 568 -10.63 -2.39 -18.45
CA LEU A 568 -11.35 -1.84 -17.31
C LEU A 568 -11.31 -2.82 -16.14
N TRP A 569 -10.90 -2.38 -14.96
CA TRP A 569 -11.26 -3.02 -13.72
C TRP A 569 -12.48 -2.31 -13.11
N LEU A 570 -13.65 -2.95 -13.26
CA LEU A 570 -14.84 -2.59 -12.51
C LEU A 570 -14.67 -3.12 -11.08
N SER A 571 -14.48 -2.20 -10.15
CA SER A 571 -13.98 -2.49 -8.80
C SER A 571 -15.02 -2.15 -7.73
N PRO A 572 -16.03 -3.01 -7.51
CA PRO A 572 -16.96 -2.85 -6.40
C PRO A 572 -16.23 -3.03 -5.06
N LEU A 573 -16.48 -2.11 -4.13
CA LEU A 573 -16.04 -2.24 -2.74
C LEU A 573 -16.85 -3.34 -2.03
N GLY A 574 -16.16 -4.26 -1.36
CA GLY A 574 -16.78 -5.39 -0.64
C GLY A 574 -16.48 -5.49 0.84
N GLY A 575 -15.62 -4.62 1.40
CA GLY A 575 -15.59 -4.43 2.85
C GLY A 575 -16.83 -3.69 3.35
N TRP A 576 -16.88 -3.48 4.67
CA TRP A 576 -17.95 -2.81 5.39
C TRP A 576 -18.52 -1.56 4.69
N THR A 577 -19.85 -1.43 4.72
CA THR A 577 -20.62 -0.28 4.21
C THR A 577 -21.76 0.07 5.15
N LYS A 578 -22.17 1.35 5.16
CA LYS A 578 -23.31 1.82 5.94
C LYS A 578 -24.64 1.18 5.49
N GLU A 579 -25.59 1.15 6.43
CA GLU A 579 -26.78 0.28 6.37
C GLU A 579 -27.75 0.56 5.21
N ASP A 580 -27.79 1.80 4.69
CA ASP A 580 -28.67 2.17 3.59
C ASP A 580 -28.01 2.09 2.19
N ASP A 581 -26.71 1.80 2.10
CA ASP A 581 -26.09 1.46 0.81
C ASP A 581 -26.57 0.08 0.34
N VAL A 582 -26.43 -0.24 -0.94
CA VAL A 582 -26.95 -1.49 -1.50
C VAL A 582 -26.04 -2.67 -1.12
N PRO A 583 -26.57 -3.82 -0.67
CA PRO A 583 -25.78 -5.00 -0.33
C PRO A 583 -24.80 -5.45 -1.41
N LEU A 584 -23.68 -6.03 -0.99
CA LEU A 584 -22.61 -6.47 -1.86
C LEU A 584 -23.07 -7.51 -2.88
N ASP A 585 -23.82 -8.52 -2.45
CA ASP A 585 -24.34 -9.57 -3.34
C ASP A 585 -25.31 -9.00 -4.40
N VAL A 586 -26.17 -8.05 -4.01
CA VAL A 586 -27.08 -7.33 -4.91
C VAL A 586 -26.28 -6.52 -5.93
N ARG A 587 -25.24 -5.80 -5.48
CA ARG A 587 -24.35 -5.03 -6.37
C ARG A 587 -23.58 -5.90 -7.34
N VAL A 588 -23.01 -7.02 -6.89
CA VAL A 588 -22.24 -7.93 -7.77
C VAL A 588 -23.15 -8.60 -8.80
N ARG A 589 -24.32 -9.13 -8.40
CA ARG A 589 -25.31 -9.67 -9.36
C ARG A 589 -25.79 -8.61 -10.36
N GLN A 590 -25.96 -7.36 -9.91
CA GLN A 590 -26.27 -6.24 -10.80
C GLN A 590 -25.11 -5.91 -11.76
N HIS A 591 -23.86 -6.03 -11.34
CA HIS A 591 -22.68 -5.82 -12.18
C HIS A 591 -22.47 -6.96 -13.21
N GLU A 592 -22.72 -8.22 -12.83
CA GLU A 592 -22.79 -9.34 -13.79
C GLU A 592 -23.88 -9.08 -14.85
N ALA A 593 -25.04 -8.61 -14.42
CA ALA A 593 -26.16 -8.32 -15.30
C ALA A 593 -25.84 -7.23 -16.34
N ILE A 594 -25.15 -6.15 -15.98
CA ILE A 594 -24.78 -5.11 -16.95
C ILE A 594 -23.68 -5.54 -17.93
N LEU A 595 -22.79 -6.46 -17.52
CA LEU A 595 -21.72 -7.00 -18.36
C LEU A 595 -22.28 -8.03 -19.36
N ARG A 596 -23.21 -8.88 -18.92
CA ARG A 596 -23.94 -9.80 -19.80
C ARG A 596 -24.79 -9.05 -20.83
N ASP A 597 -25.52 -8.03 -20.39
CA ASP A 597 -26.45 -7.28 -21.23
C ASP A 597 -25.75 -6.16 -22.05
N GLY A 598 -24.42 -6.13 -22.10
CA GLY A 598 -23.63 -5.30 -23.04
C GLY A 598 -23.52 -3.80 -22.71
N MET A 599 -23.77 -3.40 -21.47
CA MET A 599 -23.67 -1.99 -21.03
C MET A 599 -22.21 -1.53 -20.83
N LEU A 600 -21.34 -2.50 -20.56
CA LEU A 600 -19.88 -2.42 -20.56
C LEU A 600 -19.38 -3.62 -21.37
N ASP A 601 -18.25 -3.49 -22.08
CA ASP A 601 -17.67 -4.63 -22.79
C ASP A 601 -17.07 -5.63 -21.80
N LYS A 602 -17.70 -6.81 -21.69
CA LYS A 602 -17.22 -7.92 -20.86
C LYS A 602 -15.84 -8.43 -21.27
N ASN A 603 -15.43 -8.30 -22.53
CA ASN A 603 -14.17 -8.86 -23.03
C ASN A 603 -12.97 -8.00 -22.60
N SER A 604 -13.16 -6.69 -22.45
CA SER A 604 -12.17 -5.76 -21.89
C SER A 604 -12.50 -5.30 -20.45
N THR A 605 -13.26 -6.09 -19.68
CA THR A 605 -13.58 -5.76 -18.27
C THR A 605 -13.31 -6.92 -17.31
N VAL A 606 -12.53 -6.66 -16.26
CA VAL A 606 -12.44 -7.49 -15.05
C VAL A 606 -13.44 -6.96 -14.03
N LEU A 607 -14.34 -7.82 -13.55
CA LEU A 607 -15.17 -7.57 -12.36
C LEU A 607 -14.48 -8.25 -11.16
N ALA A 608 -13.97 -7.46 -10.22
CA ALA A 608 -13.31 -7.99 -9.03
C ALA A 608 -13.48 -7.07 -7.82
N ILE A 609 -13.82 -7.67 -6.68
CA ILE A 609 -14.14 -7.01 -5.42
C ILE A 609 -12.87 -6.47 -4.76
N TRP A 610 -12.93 -5.24 -4.27
CA TRP A 610 -11.89 -4.64 -3.43
C TRP A 610 -12.27 -4.73 -1.95
N PRO A 611 -11.47 -5.36 -1.06
CA PRO A 611 -11.92 -5.76 0.28
C PRO A 611 -11.93 -4.66 1.35
N SER A 612 -11.45 -3.45 1.07
CA SER A 612 -11.41 -2.37 2.07
C SER A 612 -12.80 -2.00 2.60
N PRO A 613 -12.94 -1.67 3.89
CA PRO A 613 -14.08 -0.90 4.39
C PRO A 613 -14.25 0.42 3.63
N MET A 614 -15.50 0.84 3.47
CA MET A 614 -15.88 2.18 3.02
C MET A 614 -15.95 3.08 4.25
N ILE A 615 -14.98 3.97 4.44
CA ILE A 615 -14.96 4.82 5.65
C ILE A 615 -15.80 6.10 5.51
N TYR A 616 -16.12 6.51 4.28
CA TYR A 616 -16.86 7.71 3.89
C TYR A 616 -16.12 9.05 4.11
N ALA A 617 -14.78 9.05 4.08
CA ALA A 617 -13.92 10.23 4.33
C ALA A 617 -13.50 11.00 3.05
N GLY A 618 -14.33 10.96 2.00
CA GLY A 618 -14.28 11.90 0.87
C GLY A 618 -12.88 12.12 0.24
N PRO A 619 -12.36 13.37 0.17
CA PRO A 619 -11.06 13.69 -0.44
C PRO A 619 -9.84 13.01 0.18
N ARG A 620 -9.96 12.53 1.43
CA ARG A 620 -8.90 11.77 2.11
C ARG A 620 -8.97 10.29 1.75
N GLU A 621 -10.18 9.75 1.60
CA GLU A 621 -10.38 8.34 1.26
C GLU A 621 -10.21 8.03 -0.24
N VAL A 622 -10.55 8.96 -1.14
CA VAL A 622 -10.36 8.72 -2.59
C VAL A 622 -8.88 8.50 -2.96
N GLN A 623 -7.95 9.10 -2.21
CA GLN A 623 -6.53 8.80 -2.30
C GLN A 623 -6.23 7.33 -1.97
N TRP A 624 -6.81 6.79 -0.88
CA TRP A 624 -6.71 5.37 -0.51
C TRP A 624 -7.36 4.45 -1.57
N HIS A 625 -8.51 4.86 -2.12
CA HIS A 625 -9.20 4.15 -3.21
C HIS A 625 -8.31 4.04 -4.46
N ALA A 626 -7.60 5.12 -4.80
CA ALA A 626 -6.71 5.21 -5.95
C ALA A 626 -5.38 4.45 -5.73
N LYS A 627 -4.71 4.68 -4.59
CA LYS A 627 -3.45 4.02 -4.22
C LYS A 627 -3.57 2.50 -4.15
N SER A 628 -4.67 1.99 -3.59
CA SER A 628 -4.94 0.55 -3.58
C SER A 628 -5.07 -0.04 -4.99
N ARG A 629 -5.55 0.77 -5.95
CA ARG A 629 -5.71 0.36 -7.35
C ARG A 629 -4.37 0.38 -8.10
N ARG A 630 -3.49 1.35 -7.81
CA ARG A 630 -2.07 1.33 -8.24
C ARG A 630 -1.37 0.06 -7.77
N ASN A 631 -1.55 -0.33 -6.50
CA ASN A 631 -0.92 -1.54 -5.95
C ASN A 631 -1.37 -2.84 -6.64
N ALA A 632 -2.61 -2.91 -7.14
CA ALA A 632 -3.10 -4.02 -7.98
C ALA A 632 -2.85 -3.84 -9.49
N GLY A 633 -2.12 -2.81 -9.92
CA GLY A 633 -1.71 -2.64 -11.32
C GLY A 633 -2.62 -1.77 -12.19
N ALA A 634 -3.64 -1.09 -11.65
CA ALA A 634 -4.28 -0.03 -12.42
C ALA A 634 -3.24 1.03 -12.81
N SER A 635 -3.25 1.52 -14.05
CA SER A 635 -2.36 2.59 -14.55
C SER A 635 -3.07 3.94 -14.63
N PHE A 636 -4.39 3.91 -14.72
CA PHE A 636 -5.29 5.06 -14.66
C PHE A 636 -6.40 4.82 -13.62
N PHE A 637 -6.85 5.88 -12.93
CA PHE A 637 -8.00 5.83 -12.02
C PHE A 637 -9.06 6.85 -12.43
N VAL A 638 -10.30 6.40 -12.57
CA VAL A 638 -11.44 7.23 -12.97
C VAL A 638 -12.11 7.84 -11.74
N VAL A 639 -12.28 9.16 -11.72
CA VAL A 639 -12.83 9.90 -10.58
C VAL A 639 -13.87 10.95 -11.00
N GLY A 640 -15.04 10.92 -10.36
CA GLY A 640 -16.17 11.82 -10.62
C GLY A 640 -16.33 12.93 -9.57
N ARG A 641 -17.51 13.55 -9.49
CA ARG A 641 -17.91 14.43 -8.39
C ARG A 641 -18.10 13.61 -7.10
N ASP A 642 -17.70 14.19 -5.98
CA ASP A 642 -17.94 13.72 -4.61
C ASP A 642 -17.50 12.26 -4.38
N PRO A 643 -16.27 11.87 -4.78
CA PRO A 643 -15.79 10.52 -4.57
C PRO A 643 -15.62 10.25 -3.08
N ALA A 644 -16.05 9.07 -2.64
CA ALA A 644 -16.11 8.68 -1.23
C ALA A 644 -16.99 9.55 -0.31
N GLY A 645 -17.77 10.49 -0.84
CA GLY A 645 -18.58 11.42 -0.04
C GLY A 645 -19.81 10.81 0.64
N ILE A 646 -20.36 11.58 1.57
CA ILE A 646 -21.58 11.33 2.35
C ILE A 646 -22.23 12.68 2.72
N LYS A 647 -23.47 12.68 3.19
CA LYS A 647 -24.14 13.87 3.76
C LYS A 647 -23.85 13.99 5.25
N ARG A 648 -24.05 15.20 5.78
CA ARG A 648 -24.06 15.48 7.22
C ARG A 648 -25.21 14.71 7.91
N SER A 649 -25.07 14.38 9.19
CA SER A 649 -26.14 13.73 9.96
C SER A 649 -27.07 14.69 10.73
N ASP A 650 -26.72 15.97 10.80
CA ASP A 650 -27.40 17.00 11.61
C ASP A 650 -28.73 17.51 11.05
N GLY A 651 -29.28 16.81 10.05
CA GLY A 651 -30.54 17.15 9.38
C GLY A 651 -30.40 18.17 8.25
N ASP A 652 -29.23 18.82 8.12
CA ASP A 652 -28.88 19.56 6.92
C ASP A 652 -28.77 18.59 5.72
N LYS A 653 -29.12 19.07 4.53
CA LYS A 653 -29.14 18.29 3.29
C LYS A 653 -27.86 18.43 2.49
N ASP A 654 -26.89 19.20 2.95
CA ASP A 654 -25.62 19.41 2.28
C ASP A 654 -24.69 18.17 2.31
N ASP A 655 -23.79 18.12 1.33
CA ASP A 655 -22.74 17.10 1.24
C ASP A 655 -21.62 17.47 2.24
N LEU A 656 -21.08 16.49 2.98
CA LEU A 656 -20.02 16.72 3.99
C LEU A 656 -18.72 17.26 3.36
N TYR A 657 -18.54 17.04 2.06
CA TYR A 657 -17.39 17.49 1.28
C TYR A 657 -17.83 18.29 0.05
N HIS A 658 -17.07 19.33 -0.29
CA HIS A 658 -17.29 20.04 -1.55
C HIS A 658 -16.96 19.11 -2.74
N GLY A 659 -17.93 18.95 -3.64
CA GLY A 659 -17.95 17.85 -4.62
C GLY A 659 -16.79 17.78 -5.64
N ASP A 660 -15.95 18.80 -5.77
CA ASP A 660 -14.75 18.75 -6.61
C ASP A 660 -13.44 18.54 -5.80
N HIS A 661 -13.44 18.65 -4.47
CA HIS A 661 -12.23 18.53 -3.64
C HIS A 661 -11.54 17.17 -3.83
N GLY A 662 -12.29 16.07 -3.86
CA GLY A 662 -11.72 14.74 -4.06
C GLY A 662 -11.06 14.52 -5.43
N ARG A 663 -11.38 15.35 -6.43
CA ARG A 663 -10.65 15.37 -7.70
C ARG A 663 -9.36 16.18 -7.58
N PHE A 664 -9.43 17.40 -7.05
CA PHE A 664 -8.24 18.26 -6.96
C PHE A 664 -7.18 17.74 -6.00
N VAL A 665 -7.57 17.25 -4.81
CA VAL A 665 -6.65 16.67 -3.83
C VAL A 665 -5.91 15.46 -4.42
N LEU A 666 -6.59 14.65 -5.25
CA LEU A 666 -5.99 13.44 -5.83
C LEU A 666 -4.90 13.74 -6.87
N HIS A 667 -5.00 14.85 -7.62
CA HIS A 667 -3.93 15.33 -8.53
C HIS A 667 -2.72 15.93 -7.79
N MET A 668 -2.82 16.16 -6.48
CA MET A 668 -1.77 16.76 -5.64
C MET A 668 -1.37 15.85 -4.46
N ALA A 669 -1.76 14.57 -4.53
CA ALA A 669 -1.59 13.64 -3.43
C ALA A 669 -0.13 13.15 -3.31
N PRO A 670 0.54 13.31 -2.16
CA PRO A 670 1.94 12.93 -2.00
C PRO A 670 2.13 11.43 -2.19
N GLY A 671 3.13 11.05 -2.98
CA GLY A 671 3.41 9.67 -3.40
C GLY A 671 2.62 9.19 -4.62
N MET A 672 1.72 10.01 -5.19
CA MET A 672 0.88 9.68 -6.36
C MET A 672 1.29 10.43 -7.64
N GLU A 673 2.48 11.05 -7.67
CA GLU A 673 2.90 11.98 -8.71
C GLU A 673 2.96 11.35 -10.12
N ASP A 674 3.32 10.06 -10.20
CA ASP A 674 3.38 9.28 -11.45
C ASP A 674 2.05 8.58 -11.80
N PHE A 675 0.96 8.82 -11.04
CA PHE A 675 -0.29 8.05 -11.17
C PHE A 675 -1.39 8.82 -11.93
N ASN A 676 -1.89 8.24 -13.02
CA ASN A 676 -2.76 8.96 -13.95
C ASN A 676 -4.22 9.05 -13.48
N ILE A 677 -4.71 10.27 -13.27
CA ILE A 677 -6.09 10.52 -12.80
C ILE A 677 -7.00 11.01 -13.94
N LEU A 678 -8.03 10.23 -14.28
CA LEU A 678 -9.06 10.61 -15.25
C LEU A 678 -10.24 11.26 -14.53
N SER A 679 -10.22 12.59 -14.46
CA SER A 679 -11.25 13.42 -13.83
C SER A 679 -12.44 13.71 -14.74
N PHE A 680 -13.65 13.42 -14.28
CA PHE A 680 -14.90 13.73 -14.98
C PHE A 680 -15.78 14.72 -14.21
N THR A 681 -16.49 15.56 -14.95
CA THR A 681 -17.54 16.45 -14.44
C THR A 681 -18.87 15.70 -14.25
N LYS A 682 -19.86 16.33 -13.60
CA LYS A 682 -21.19 15.72 -13.44
C LYS A 682 -21.87 15.54 -14.79
N VAL A 683 -22.32 14.32 -15.06
CA VAL A 683 -23.13 13.95 -16.24
C VAL A 683 -24.62 13.89 -15.92
N TYR A 684 -25.43 14.09 -16.95
CA TYR A 684 -26.89 14.22 -16.91
C TYR A 684 -27.50 13.38 -18.02
N TYR A 685 -28.76 12.96 -17.86
CA TYR A 685 -29.49 12.18 -18.86
C TYR A 685 -30.06 13.12 -19.93
N ASP A 686 -29.61 12.99 -21.17
CA ASP A 686 -30.14 13.74 -22.30
C ASP A 686 -31.40 13.05 -22.86
N VAL A 687 -32.53 13.75 -22.83
CA VAL A 687 -33.82 13.19 -23.28
C VAL A 687 -33.90 13.05 -24.80
N THR A 688 -32.98 13.65 -25.56
CA THR A 688 -33.04 13.67 -27.03
C THR A 688 -32.41 12.45 -27.71
N ASP A 689 -31.44 11.78 -27.07
CA ASP A 689 -30.79 10.56 -27.58
C ASP A 689 -30.63 9.46 -26.52
N HIS A 690 -31.20 9.67 -25.33
CA HIS A 690 -31.25 8.73 -24.19
C HIS A 690 -29.88 8.33 -23.62
N LYS A 691 -28.87 9.20 -23.79
CA LYS A 691 -27.51 8.97 -23.28
C LYS A 691 -27.16 9.91 -22.14
N MET A 692 -26.34 9.41 -21.22
CA MET A 692 -25.69 10.23 -20.21
C MET A 692 -24.53 10.99 -20.83
N LYS A 693 -24.40 12.30 -20.57
CA LYS A 693 -23.29 13.15 -21.04
C LYS A 693 -23.18 14.44 -20.18
N PRO A 694 -22.12 15.25 -20.31
CA PRO A 694 -22.04 16.57 -19.66
C PRO A 694 -23.18 17.49 -20.13
N MET A 695 -23.72 18.33 -19.23
CA MET A 695 -24.81 19.25 -19.57
C MET A 695 -24.36 20.33 -20.57
N ASP A 696 -25.03 20.38 -21.72
CA ASP A 696 -24.96 21.51 -22.65
C ASP A 696 -25.77 22.69 -22.08
N LYS A 697 -25.07 23.81 -21.83
CA LYS A 697 -25.63 25.01 -21.19
C LYS A 697 -26.64 25.75 -22.07
N THR A 698 -26.68 25.49 -23.38
CA THR A 698 -27.61 26.14 -24.33
C THR A 698 -29.02 25.56 -24.25
N ARG A 699 -29.14 24.25 -23.97
CA ARG A 699 -30.39 23.48 -24.04
C ARG A 699 -30.70 22.72 -22.75
N LYS A 700 -30.41 23.33 -21.59
CA LYS A 700 -30.53 22.75 -20.23
C LYS A 700 -31.82 21.96 -19.96
N LYS A 701 -32.94 22.38 -20.56
CA LYS A 701 -34.27 21.71 -20.46
C LYS A 701 -34.27 20.26 -20.96
N ASP A 702 -33.31 19.88 -21.80
CA ASP A 702 -33.18 18.54 -22.36
C ASP A 702 -32.46 17.56 -21.39
N PHE A 703 -31.99 18.03 -20.22
CA PHE A 703 -31.11 17.28 -19.33
C PHE A 703 -31.73 16.98 -17.95
N LEU A 704 -32.05 15.72 -17.70
CA LEU A 704 -32.58 15.26 -16.42
C LEU A 704 -31.47 14.86 -15.44
N SER A 705 -31.59 15.31 -14.18
CA SER A 705 -30.70 14.94 -13.08
C SER A 705 -31.31 13.82 -12.23
N ILE A 706 -31.11 12.57 -12.63
CA ILE A 706 -31.64 11.39 -11.92
C ILE A 706 -30.80 11.15 -10.65
N SER A 707 -31.36 11.47 -9.47
CA SER A 707 -30.69 11.29 -8.18
C SER A 707 -30.80 9.85 -7.66
N GLY A 708 -29.88 9.45 -6.76
CA GLY A 708 -29.96 8.17 -6.07
C GLY A 708 -31.30 7.96 -5.36
N SER A 709 -31.82 8.98 -4.66
CA SER A 709 -33.14 8.92 -4.01
C SER A 709 -34.29 8.72 -4.99
N ARG A 710 -34.24 9.34 -6.18
CA ARG A 710 -35.23 9.12 -7.24
C ARG A 710 -35.14 7.69 -7.78
N MET A 711 -33.93 7.15 -7.97
CA MET A 711 -33.69 5.76 -8.34
C MET A 711 -34.24 4.77 -7.30
N ARG A 712 -33.96 4.96 -5.99
CA ARG A 712 -34.50 4.12 -4.91
C ARG A 712 -36.03 4.10 -4.91
N LYS A 713 -36.66 5.27 -5.12
CA LYS A 713 -38.13 5.39 -5.21
C LYS A 713 -38.69 4.57 -6.39
N MET A 714 -38.17 4.76 -7.60
CA MET A 714 -38.66 4.07 -8.80
C MET A 714 -38.58 2.55 -8.68
N ALA A 715 -37.50 2.02 -8.08
CA ALA A 715 -37.33 0.59 -7.89
C ALA A 715 -38.27 0.02 -6.81
N LYS A 716 -38.47 0.74 -5.69
CA LYS A 716 -39.45 0.36 -4.65
C LYS A 716 -40.89 0.36 -5.18
N GLU A 717 -41.22 1.32 -6.03
CA GLU A 717 -42.51 1.40 -6.74
C GLU A 717 -42.62 0.39 -7.91
N GLY A 718 -41.60 -0.45 -8.16
CA GLY A 718 -41.62 -1.49 -9.19
C GLY A 718 -41.64 -0.96 -10.63
N LEU A 719 -41.31 0.33 -10.84
CA LEU A 719 -41.51 1.00 -12.11
C LEU A 719 -40.61 0.40 -13.21
N GLN A 720 -41.22 0.11 -14.35
CA GLN A 720 -40.55 -0.42 -15.55
C GLN A 720 -40.22 0.70 -16.53
N LYS A 721 -39.54 0.36 -17.64
CA LYS A 721 -39.12 1.32 -18.68
C LYS A 721 -40.30 2.10 -19.26
N CYS A 722 -40.07 3.37 -19.62
CA CYS A 722 -41.06 4.20 -20.30
C CYS A 722 -41.50 3.60 -21.64
N GLN A 723 -42.76 3.82 -22.03
CA GLN A 723 -43.27 3.37 -23.33
C GLN A 723 -42.87 4.35 -24.42
N GLY A 724 -41.91 3.95 -25.25
CA GLY A 724 -41.32 4.80 -26.27
C GLY A 724 -40.38 5.86 -25.69
N ASP A 725 -39.90 6.71 -26.60
CA ASP A 725 -38.75 7.59 -26.37
C ASP A 725 -39.08 8.85 -25.52
N LYS A 726 -40.35 9.24 -25.42
CA LYS A 726 -40.75 10.48 -24.74
C LYS A 726 -40.92 10.28 -23.22
N ILE A 727 -40.16 11.03 -22.43
CA ILE A 727 -40.36 11.11 -20.97
C ILE A 727 -41.69 11.85 -20.67
N PRO A 728 -42.55 11.34 -19.75
CA PRO A 728 -43.80 12.00 -19.39
C PRO A 728 -43.63 13.37 -18.73
N ASP A 729 -44.58 14.28 -18.97
CA ASP A 729 -44.63 15.58 -18.32
C ASP A 729 -44.84 15.41 -16.79
N GLY A 730 -44.11 16.19 -15.97
CA GLY A 730 -44.16 16.08 -14.50
C GLY A 730 -43.35 14.92 -13.88
N TRP A 731 -42.63 14.13 -14.69
CA TRP A 731 -41.82 12.98 -14.23
C TRP A 731 -40.76 13.34 -13.17
N GLU A 732 -40.22 14.56 -13.19
CA GLU A 732 -39.23 15.03 -12.20
C GLU A 732 -39.82 15.09 -10.78
N GLN A 733 -41.08 15.50 -10.65
CA GLN A 733 -41.79 15.62 -9.38
C GLN A 733 -42.36 14.26 -8.95
N LYS A 734 -42.92 13.50 -9.89
CA LYS A 734 -43.45 12.15 -9.64
C LYS A 734 -43.06 11.23 -10.81
N PRO A 735 -41.99 10.42 -10.69
CA PRO A 735 -41.63 9.48 -11.74
C PRO A 735 -42.70 8.40 -11.88
N THR A 736 -42.98 8.01 -13.12
CA THR A 736 -44.01 7.01 -13.48
C THR A 736 -43.45 5.83 -14.27
N CYS A 737 -42.21 5.95 -14.75
CA CYS A 737 -41.48 4.95 -15.51
C CYS A 737 -39.96 5.22 -15.43
N VAL A 738 -39.13 4.29 -15.90
CA VAL A 738 -37.67 4.43 -15.94
C VAL A 738 -37.22 4.90 -17.33
N PRO A 739 -36.44 6.00 -17.43
CA PRO A 739 -35.93 6.49 -18.71
C PRO A 739 -35.15 5.42 -19.49
N GLN A 740 -35.33 5.42 -20.81
CA GLN A 740 -34.65 4.50 -21.72
C GLN A 740 -33.12 4.59 -21.56
N GLY A 741 -32.39 3.48 -21.71
CA GLY A 741 -30.93 3.46 -21.57
C GLY A 741 -30.36 3.68 -20.16
N PHE A 742 -31.12 4.18 -19.17
CA PHE A 742 -30.61 4.47 -17.81
C PHE A 742 -29.96 3.25 -17.12
N MET A 743 -30.55 2.06 -17.31
CA MET A 743 -30.00 0.77 -16.91
C MET A 743 -30.53 -0.33 -17.84
N VAL A 744 -29.77 -1.41 -18.01
CA VAL A 744 -30.26 -2.65 -18.67
C VAL A 744 -31.40 -3.27 -17.87
N LYS A 745 -32.29 -4.04 -18.53
CA LYS A 745 -33.52 -4.51 -17.87
C LYS A 745 -33.21 -5.46 -16.72
N SER A 746 -32.37 -6.47 -16.95
CA SER A 746 -32.07 -7.48 -15.93
C SER A 746 -31.36 -6.89 -14.70
N GLY A 747 -30.45 -5.93 -14.89
CA GLY A 747 -29.83 -5.17 -13.81
C GLY A 747 -30.81 -4.29 -13.04
N TRP A 748 -31.87 -3.80 -13.69
CA TRP A 748 -32.95 -3.05 -13.04
C TRP A 748 -33.94 -3.95 -12.27
N ASP A 749 -34.28 -5.12 -12.83
CA ASP A 749 -35.15 -6.09 -12.16
C ASP A 749 -34.54 -6.57 -10.83
N ILE A 750 -33.21 -6.74 -10.76
CA ILE A 750 -32.47 -7.01 -9.52
C ILE A 750 -32.63 -5.87 -8.50
N MET A 751 -32.66 -4.61 -8.95
CA MET A 751 -32.88 -3.47 -8.06
C MET A 751 -34.32 -3.41 -7.53
N ILE A 752 -35.32 -3.80 -8.35
CA ILE A 752 -36.72 -3.93 -7.89
C ILE A 752 -36.80 -5.02 -6.81
N ASP A 753 -36.28 -6.22 -7.07
CA ASP A 753 -36.29 -7.35 -6.12
C ASP A 753 -35.63 -6.98 -4.78
N TYR A 754 -34.52 -6.23 -4.81
CA TYR A 754 -33.90 -5.68 -3.61
C TYR A 754 -34.81 -4.66 -2.89
N TYR A 755 -35.27 -3.61 -3.56
CA TYR A 755 -36.00 -2.52 -2.89
C TYR A 755 -37.43 -2.88 -2.47
N GLN A 756 -38.01 -3.96 -3.02
CA GLN A 756 -39.26 -4.55 -2.54
C GLN A 756 -39.05 -5.51 -1.36
N ASN A 757 -37.91 -6.21 -1.28
CA ASN A 757 -37.59 -7.19 -0.24
C ASN A 757 -36.43 -6.75 0.68
N VAL A 758 -36.31 -5.45 0.96
CA VAL A 758 -35.13 -4.86 1.64
C VAL A 758 -34.90 -5.40 3.06
N ASN A 759 -35.97 -5.78 3.77
CA ASN A 759 -35.91 -6.33 5.14
C ASN A 759 -35.59 -7.85 5.19
N SER A 760 -35.26 -8.50 4.06
CA SER A 760 -35.00 -9.94 4.03
C SER A 760 -33.57 -10.28 4.46
N ALA A 761 -33.42 -11.24 5.38
CA ALA A 761 -32.13 -11.75 5.86
C ALA A 761 -31.26 -12.45 4.79
N ARG A 762 -31.78 -12.62 3.56
CA ARG A 762 -31.05 -13.24 2.44
C ARG A 762 -29.93 -12.38 1.85
N TRP A 763 -29.87 -11.09 2.19
CA TRP A 763 -28.89 -10.13 1.65
C TRP A 763 -27.59 -10.08 2.45
N ILE A 764 -26.48 -9.76 1.77
CA ILE A 764 -25.13 -9.74 2.31
C ILE A 764 -24.60 -8.30 2.21
N PRO A 765 -24.75 -7.45 3.27
CA PRO A 765 -24.51 -6.00 3.17
C PRO A 765 -23.10 -5.66 2.69
N PHE A 766 -22.12 -6.32 3.29
CA PHE A 766 -20.70 -6.36 2.99
C PHE A 766 -20.21 -7.80 3.19
N ALA A 767 -18.95 -8.11 2.87
CA ALA A 767 -18.45 -9.48 3.01
C ALA A 767 -18.43 -9.93 4.48
N THR A 768 -19.28 -10.87 4.87
CA THR A 768 -19.35 -11.43 6.23
C THR A 768 -18.78 -12.85 6.22
N GLN A 769 -17.97 -13.22 7.20
CA GLN A 769 -17.39 -14.56 7.24
C GLN A 769 -18.42 -15.59 7.71
N PHE A 770 -18.88 -16.43 6.77
CA PHE A 770 -19.68 -17.61 7.09
C PHE A 770 -18.78 -18.82 7.32
N ARG A 771 -19.16 -19.68 8.27
CA ARG A 771 -18.51 -20.96 8.57
C ARG A 771 -19.57 -22.03 8.81
N GLU A 772 -19.17 -23.28 8.72
CA GLU A 772 -19.95 -24.36 9.33
C GLU A 772 -19.94 -24.16 10.86
N ALA A 773 -21.13 -24.32 11.47
CA ALA A 773 -21.30 -24.23 12.90
C ALA A 773 -20.56 -25.37 13.60
N VAL A 774 -19.91 -25.10 14.73
CA VAL A 774 -19.28 -26.15 15.56
C VAL A 774 -20.39 -26.85 16.34
N VAL A 775 -21.07 -27.79 15.68
CA VAL A 775 -22.20 -28.56 16.22
C VAL A 775 -21.81 -29.96 16.64
N ASP A 776 -22.62 -30.57 17.50
CA ASP A 776 -22.50 -31.98 17.83
C ASP A 776 -22.88 -32.85 16.60
N SER A 777 -21.92 -33.64 16.11
CA SER A 777 -22.11 -34.60 15.03
C SER A 777 -22.54 -35.99 15.52
N SER A 778 -22.69 -36.19 16.83
CA SER A 778 -23.09 -37.47 17.44
C SER A 778 -24.55 -37.53 17.88
N SER A 779 -25.19 -36.38 18.12
CA SER A 779 -26.64 -36.29 18.36
C SER A 779 -27.44 -36.12 17.06
N LEU A 780 -28.71 -36.55 17.11
CA LEU A 780 -29.65 -36.33 16.01
C LEU A 780 -30.12 -34.86 16.05
N SER A 781 -29.96 -34.15 14.94
CA SER A 781 -30.24 -32.71 14.85
C SER A 781 -30.79 -32.30 13.48
N GLU A 782 -31.15 -31.03 13.33
CA GLU A 782 -31.46 -30.41 12.04
C GLU A 782 -31.03 -28.95 12.01
N GLN A 783 -30.25 -28.56 11.00
CA GLN A 783 -29.85 -27.18 10.75
C GLN A 783 -30.68 -26.59 9.63
N ARG A 784 -31.08 -25.32 9.78
CA ARG A 784 -31.72 -24.49 8.76
C ARG A 784 -31.08 -23.09 8.75
N GLY A 785 -31.17 -22.38 7.63
CA GLY A 785 -30.56 -21.04 7.46
C GLY A 785 -29.04 -21.07 7.36
N THR A 786 -28.38 -19.92 7.59
CA THR A 786 -26.93 -19.76 7.47
C THR A 786 -26.31 -19.34 8.80
N PHE A 787 -25.40 -20.13 9.37
CA PHE A 787 -24.77 -19.80 10.66
C PHE A 787 -24.08 -18.42 10.62
N GLY A 788 -24.28 -17.63 11.67
CA GLY A 788 -23.89 -16.20 11.71
C GLY A 788 -24.90 -15.25 11.04
N ARG A 789 -26.10 -15.73 10.69
CA ARG A 789 -27.25 -14.91 10.28
C ARG A 789 -28.49 -15.18 11.14
N THR A 790 -29.42 -14.25 11.09
CA THR A 790 -30.72 -14.30 11.81
C THR A 790 -31.72 -15.31 11.23
N ASP A 791 -31.41 -15.98 10.13
CA ASP A 791 -32.21 -17.09 9.58
C ASP A 791 -31.78 -18.46 10.10
N TYR A 792 -30.67 -18.55 10.84
CA TYR A 792 -30.15 -19.81 11.36
C TYR A 792 -30.99 -20.39 12.50
N GLN A 793 -31.29 -21.69 12.40
CA GLN A 793 -31.96 -22.47 13.43
C GLN A 793 -31.28 -23.83 13.59
N TYR A 794 -30.95 -24.20 14.82
CA TYR A 794 -30.50 -25.55 15.19
C TYR A 794 -31.57 -26.24 16.03
N PHE A 795 -32.15 -27.32 15.50
CA PHE A 795 -33.14 -28.15 16.19
C PHE A 795 -32.53 -29.45 16.70
N PHE A 796 -33.03 -29.91 17.84
CA PHE A 796 -32.71 -31.20 18.44
C PHE A 796 -33.71 -32.27 17.97
N LYS A 797 -33.27 -33.53 17.91
CA LYS A 797 -34.14 -34.69 17.64
C LYS A 797 -33.90 -35.80 18.65
N ASN A 798 -34.95 -36.56 18.93
CA ASN A 798 -34.85 -37.82 19.67
C ASN A 798 -34.43 -38.99 18.75
N ASP A 799 -34.24 -40.18 19.33
CA ASP A 799 -33.85 -41.42 18.62
C ASP A 799 -34.78 -41.85 17.49
N LYS A 800 -36.00 -41.30 17.42
CA LYS A 800 -36.97 -41.56 16.32
C LYS A 800 -36.89 -40.52 15.20
N GLY A 801 -36.06 -39.49 15.35
CA GLY A 801 -35.96 -38.34 14.44
C GLY A 801 -37.05 -37.28 14.65
N GLU A 802 -37.85 -37.38 15.72
CA GLU A 802 -38.88 -36.39 16.07
C GLU A 802 -38.19 -35.15 16.68
N LEU A 803 -38.62 -33.94 16.29
CA LEU A 803 -38.09 -32.68 16.85
C LEU A 803 -38.48 -32.54 18.33
N ILE A 804 -37.52 -32.17 19.17
CA ILE A 804 -37.69 -31.97 20.62
C ILE A 804 -37.15 -30.60 21.07
N SER A 805 -37.64 -30.12 22.21
CA SER A 805 -37.18 -28.89 22.85
C SER A 805 -35.94 -29.13 23.71
N PRO A 806 -34.81 -28.42 23.47
CA PRO A 806 -33.66 -28.46 24.37
C PRO A 806 -33.96 -27.91 25.76
N TRP A 807 -34.96 -27.02 25.90
CA TRP A 807 -35.33 -26.43 27.18
C TRP A 807 -36.28 -27.33 27.99
N HIS A 808 -37.13 -28.13 27.33
CA HIS A 808 -38.20 -28.88 28.02
C HIS A 808 -38.01 -30.39 28.04
N ASP A 809 -37.53 -30.97 26.94
CA ASP A 809 -37.50 -32.44 26.76
C ASP A 809 -36.17 -33.07 27.20
N VAL A 810 -35.10 -32.27 27.33
CA VAL A 810 -33.82 -32.73 27.91
C VAL A 810 -33.95 -32.76 29.45
N PRO A 811 -33.69 -33.88 30.13
CA PRO A 811 -33.76 -33.94 31.60
C PRO A 811 -32.73 -33.04 32.27
N LEU A 812 -33.12 -32.36 33.37
CA LEU A 812 -32.21 -31.53 34.18
C LEU A 812 -30.98 -32.29 34.71
N GLN A 813 -31.12 -33.58 35.04
CA GLN A 813 -30.05 -34.43 35.54
C GLN A 813 -29.93 -35.71 34.69
N PRO A 814 -28.73 -36.29 34.52
CA PRO A 814 -28.57 -37.56 33.80
C PRO A 814 -29.09 -38.74 34.63
N ASP A 815 -29.75 -39.71 33.97
CA ASP A 815 -30.43 -40.88 34.56
C ASP A 815 -29.53 -41.91 35.31
N ALA A 816 -28.32 -41.52 35.70
CA ALA A 816 -27.37 -42.35 36.44
C ALA A 816 -26.68 -41.64 37.62
N SER A 817 -26.93 -40.35 37.87
CA SER A 817 -26.19 -39.59 38.90
C SER A 817 -26.79 -39.71 40.30
N ASN A 818 -26.24 -40.59 41.13
CA ASN A 818 -26.32 -40.51 42.61
C ASN A 818 -25.55 -39.29 43.20
N GLN A 819 -25.41 -38.21 42.44
CA GLN A 819 -24.64 -37.02 42.80
C GLN A 819 -25.53 -35.77 42.64
N PRO A 820 -26.02 -35.14 43.72
CA PRO A 820 -26.97 -34.02 43.65
C PRO A 820 -26.37 -32.70 43.12
N GLN A 821 -25.08 -32.69 42.79
CA GLN A 821 -24.34 -31.56 42.23
C GLN A 821 -24.08 -31.67 40.71
N VAL A 822 -24.56 -32.75 40.08
CA VAL A 822 -24.36 -33.02 38.64
C VAL A 822 -25.65 -32.81 37.87
N PHE A 823 -25.55 -32.08 36.76
CA PHE A 823 -26.66 -31.65 35.91
C PHE A 823 -26.31 -31.83 34.45
N ASN A 824 -27.31 -31.86 33.57
CA ASN A 824 -27.10 -31.75 32.14
C ASN A 824 -27.02 -30.27 31.75
N PHE A 825 -26.06 -29.92 30.92
CA PHE A 825 -25.83 -28.59 30.37
C PHE A 825 -25.98 -28.66 28.85
N VAL A 826 -26.83 -27.79 28.29
CA VAL A 826 -27.02 -27.66 26.85
C VAL A 826 -26.12 -26.53 26.36
N VAL A 827 -25.17 -26.84 25.48
CA VAL A 827 -24.24 -25.85 24.92
C VAL A 827 -24.91 -25.05 23.81
N GLU A 828 -24.93 -23.74 23.95
CA GLU A 828 -25.46 -22.80 22.95
C GLU A 828 -24.32 -22.09 22.21
N ILE A 829 -23.31 -21.60 22.94
CA ILE A 829 -22.14 -20.91 22.37
C ILE A 829 -20.86 -21.67 22.71
N PRO A 830 -20.23 -22.35 21.74
CA PRO A 830 -18.93 -22.99 21.92
C PRO A 830 -17.84 -21.98 22.28
N LYS A 831 -16.92 -22.39 23.15
CA LYS A 831 -15.72 -21.63 23.52
C LYS A 831 -15.00 -21.07 22.29
N GLY A 832 -14.69 -19.78 22.31
CA GLY A 832 -14.03 -19.05 21.21
C GLY A 832 -14.96 -18.48 20.13
N ILE A 833 -16.23 -18.89 20.06
CA ILE A 833 -17.22 -18.33 19.12
C ILE A 833 -17.80 -17.04 19.71
N ALA A 834 -17.81 -15.94 18.94
CA ALA A 834 -18.35 -14.66 19.43
C ALA A 834 -19.83 -14.42 19.08
N HIS A 835 -20.42 -15.17 18.13
CA HIS A 835 -21.85 -15.08 17.82
C HIS A 835 -22.70 -15.41 19.05
N LYS A 836 -23.66 -14.53 19.40
CA LYS A 836 -24.62 -14.80 20.48
C LYS A 836 -25.68 -15.76 19.96
N MET A 837 -25.64 -17.00 20.42
CA MET A 837 -26.58 -18.07 20.11
C MET A 837 -27.32 -18.45 21.38
N GLU A 838 -28.66 -18.47 21.33
CA GLU A 838 -29.56 -18.66 22.48
C GLU A 838 -30.78 -19.49 22.05
N VAL A 839 -31.33 -20.30 22.96
CA VAL A 839 -32.57 -21.05 22.74
C VAL A 839 -33.76 -20.09 22.63
N ASN A 840 -34.45 -20.14 21.50
CA ASN A 840 -35.60 -19.27 21.28
C ASN A 840 -36.83 -19.74 22.08
N LYS A 841 -37.25 -18.94 23.06
CA LYS A 841 -38.41 -19.25 23.92
C LYS A 841 -39.75 -19.28 23.18
N GLU A 842 -39.93 -18.53 22.09
CA GLU A 842 -41.20 -18.42 21.37
C GLU A 842 -41.35 -19.39 20.19
N GLU A 843 -40.25 -19.73 19.52
CA GLU A 843 -40.26 -20.59 18.33
C GLU A 843 -40.53 -22.06 18.66
N LYS A 844 -41.22 -22.75 17.74
CA LYS A 844 -41.70 -24.11 17.99
C LYS A 844 -40.53 -25.10 18.11
N HIS A 845 -40.53 -25.88 19.17
CA HIS A 845 -39.44 -26.79 19.60
C HIS A 845 -38.17 -26.07 20.07
N ASN A 846 -38.27 -24.78 20.41
CA ASN A 846 -37.23 -23.97 21.03
C ASN A 846 -35.81 -24.14 20.40
N PRO A 847 -35.64 -23.95 19.09
CA PRO A 847 -34.35 -24.09 18.45
C PRO A 847 -33.32 -23.08 18.99
N ILE A 848 -32.04 -23.45 18.98
CA ILE A 848 -30.96 -22.47 19.18
C ILE A 848 -30.90 -21.58 17.93
N MET A 849 -30.98 -20.27 18.14
CA MET A 849 -30.99 -19.24 17.09
C MET A 849 -30.00 -18.13 17.43
N GLN A 850 -29.63 -17.29 16.45
CA GLN A 850 -28.79 -16.13 16.73
C GLN A 850 -29.64 -15.00 17.36
N ASP A 851 -29.24 -14.53 18.54
CA ASP A 851 -29.80 -13.35 19.20
C ASP A 851 -29.68 -12.11 18.31
N THR A 852 -30.67 -11.22 18.35
CA THR A 852 -30.79 -10.11 17.40
C THR A 852 -30.92 -8.76 18.10
N THR A 853 -30.56 -7.68 17.41
CA THR A 853 -30.83 -6.32 17.92
C THR A 853 -32.35 -6.08 18.01
N HIS A 854 -32.76 -5.08 18.80
CA HIS A 854 -34.17 -4.78 19.15
C HIS A 854 -35.13 -4.47 17.97
N HIS A 855 -34.66 -4.57 16.73
CA HIS A 855 -35.40 -4.39 15.47
C HIS A 855 -35.27 -5.58 14.50
N GLY A 856 -34.63 -6.70 14.91
CA GLY A 856 -34.49 -7.94 14.13
C GLY A 856 -33.57 -7.87 12.91
N THR A 857 -32.91 -6.74 12.65
CA THR A 857 -32.19 -6.47 11.39
C THR A 857 -30.80 -7.09 11.30
N ARG A 858 -30.19 -7.44 12.43
CA ARG A 858 -28.86 -8.09 12.52
C ARG A 858 -28.76 -8.96 13.76
N GLY A 859 -28.01 -10.05 13.62
CA GLY A 859 -27.56 -10.88 14.75
C GLY A 859 -26.53 -10.17 15.62
N ARG A 860 -26.39 -10.61 16.87
CA ARG A 860 -25.46 -10.06 17.86
C ARG A 860 -24.22 -10.94 18.02
N ASN A 861 -23.13 -10.27 18.40
CA ASN A 861 -21.83 -10.86 18.70
C ASN A 861 -21.33 -10.27 20.03
N TYR A 862 -20.62 -11.04 20.86
CA TYR A 862 -19.80 -10.48 21.94
C TYR A 862 -18.62 -9.70 21.34
N LEU A 863 -18.47 -8.43 21.70
CA LEU A 863 -17.45 -7.53 21.12
C LEU A 863 -16.28 -7.21 22.07
N TYR A 864 -16.26 -7.81 23.26
CA TYR A 864 -15.32 -7.46 24.33
C TYR A 864 -13.96 -8.18 24.25
N GLY A 865 -13.93 -9.34 23.60
CA GLY A 865 -12.76 -10.19 23.40
C GLY A 865 -13.19 -11.56 22.89
N VAL A 866 -12.27 -12.53 22.87
CA VAL A 866 -12.61 -13.93 22.55
C VAL A 866 -13.15 -14.63 23.81
N PRO A 867 -14.35 -15.27 23.77
CA PRO A 867 -14.86 -16.03 24.91
C PRO A 867 -13.98 -17.23 25.24
N PHE A 868 -13.59 -17.39 26.50
CA PHE A 868 -12.67 -18.42 26.97
C PHE A 868 -13.36 -19.51 27.83
N PHE A 869 -14.68 -19.59 27.71
CA PHE A 869 -15.60 -20.52 28.37
C PHE A 869 -16.64 -20.99 27.34
N ASN A 870 -17.32 -22.12 27.59
CA ASN A 870 -18.52 -22.49 26.84
C ASN A 870 -19.75 -21.89 27.55
N TYR A 871 -20.78 -21.51 26.79
CA TYR A 871 -22.01 -20.88 27.31
C TYR A 871 -23.26 -21.66 26.90
N GLY A 872 -24.31 -21.58 27.70
CA GLY A 872 -25.63 -22.14 27.42
C GLY A 872 -26.47 -22.24 28.68
N LEU A 873 -27.39 -23.22 28.74
CA LEU A 873 -28.40 -23.32 29.82
C LEU A 873 -28.41 -24.65 30.56
N LEU A 874 -29.01 -24.66 31.77
CA LEU A 874 -29.55 -25.89 32.37
C LEU A 874 -31.00 -26.11 31.88
N PRO A 875 -31.31 -27.27 31.28
CA PRO A 875 -32.66 -27.52 30.78
C PRO A 875 -33.63 -27.70 31.94
N GLN A 876 -34.92 -27.50 31.68
CA GLN A 876 -36.01 -27.58 32.65
C GLN A 876 -35.87 -26.60 33.84
N THR A 877 -35.25 -25.44 33.65
CA THR A 877 -35.15 -24.34 34.63
C THR A 877 -35.78 -23.05 34.09
N TRP A 878 -36.20 -22.13 34.97
CA TRP A 878 -36.71 -20.81 34.57
C TRP A 878 -36.62 -19.75 35.69
N GLU A 879 -36.19 -18.54 35.31
CA GLU A 879 -36.00 -17.36 36.16
C GLU A 879 -37.27 -16.48 36.23
N ASP A 880 -38.25 -16.90 37.03
CA ASP A 880 -39.53 -16.20 37.22
C ASP A 880 -39.39 -14.70 37.60
N PRO A 881 -39.82 -13.75 36.73
CA PRO A 881 -39.70 -12.30 36.99
C PRO A 881 -40.56 -11.78 38.15
N SER A 882 -41.53 -12.57 38.64
CA SER A 882 -42.36 -12.22 39.80
C SER A 882 -41.67 -12.50 41.14
N VAL A 883 -40.70 -13.42 41.17
CA VAL A 883 -39.90 -13.72 42.36
C VAL A 883 -38.82 -12.66 42.50
N LYS A 884 -38.87 -11.88 43.59
CA LYS A 884 -37.95 -10.75 43.82
C LYS A 884 -36.82 -11.09 44.82
N ASP A 885 -35.63 -10.56 44.56
CA ASP A 885 -34.48 -10.57 45.47
C ASP A 885 -34.71 -9.65 46.69
N ALA A 886 -33.71 -9.57 47.58
CA ALA A 886 -33.76 -8.70 48.76
C ALA A 886 -33.70 -7.18 48.44
N LYS A 887 -33.56 -6.78 47.17
CA LYS A 887 -33.49 -5.40 46.70
C LYS A 887 -34.70 -5.00 45.83
N GLY A 888 -35.54 -5.96 45.42
CA GLY A 888 -36.72 -5.78 44.58
C GLY A 888 -36.56 -6.17 43.10
N ASN A 889 -35.37 -6.63 42.70
CA ASN A 889 -35.08 -7.10 41.34
C ASN A 889 -35.69 -8.50 41.13
N GLY A 890 -36.22 -8.86 39.95
CA GLY A 890 -36.78 -10.21 39.72
C GLY A 890 -36.02 -11.00 38.67
N GLY A 891 -36.30 -12.29 38.50
CA GLY A 891 -35.66 -13.09 37.45
C GLY A 891 -35.77 -12.47 36.05
N ASP A 892 -34.79 -12.74 35.20
CA ASP A 892 -34.65 -12.20 33.83
C ASP A 892 -35.62 -12.79 32.79
N ASN A 893 -36.50 -13.73 33.20
CA ASN A 893 -37.48 -14.42 32.36
C ASN A 893 -36.90 -15.53 31.45
N ASP A 894 -35.64 -15.95 31.66
CA ASP A 894 -34.93 -16.93 30.83
C ASP A 894 -34.70 -18.30 31.51
N PRO A 895 -34.22 -19.33 30.77
CA PRO A 895 -33.63 -20.53 31.36
C PRO A 895 -32.37 -20.17 32.16
N LEU A 896 -32.05 -20.93 33.20
CA LEU A 896 -30.92 -20.63 34.07
C LEU A 896 -29.59 -20.79 33.32
N ASP A 897 -28.87 -19.67 33.20
CA ASP A 897 -27.66 -19.52 32.42
C ASP A 897 -26.42 -20.19 33.03
N VAL A 898 -25.54 -20.70 32.17
CA VAL A 898 -24.42 -21.56 32.53
C VAL A 898 -23.13 -21.14 31.84
N ILE A 899 -22.05 -21.08 32.63
CA ILE A 899 -20.70 -20.83 32.15
C ILE A 899 -19.81 -22.01 32.52
N GLU A 900 -19.44 -22.79 31.52
CA GLU A 900 -18.57 -23.96 31.64
C GLU A 900 -17.12 -23.53 31.42
N VAL A 901 -16.30 -23.64 32.46
CA VAL A 901 -14.92 -23.13 32.51
C VAL A 901 -13.86 -24.20 32.19
N GLY A 902 -14.27 -25.28 31.54
CA GLY A 902 -13.42 -26.40 31.14
C GLY A 902 -12.40 -26.03 30.07
N THR A 903 -11.50 -26.97 29.81
CA THR A 903 -10.37 -26.81 28.91
C THR A 903 -10.82 -26.87 27.46
N SER A 904 -11.70 -27.80 27.12
CA SER A 904 -12.19 -28.08 25.77
C SER A 904 -13.18 -27.04 25.24
N GLN A 905 -13.24 -26.91 23.91
CA GLN A 905 -14.41 -26.39 23.21
C GLN A 905 -15.46 -27.50 23.14
N LEU A 906 -16.68 -27.23 23.62
CA LEU A 906 -17.81 -28.15 23.54
C LEU A 906 -18.71 -27.76 22.36
N PRO A 907 -19.20 -28.70 21.53
CA PRO A 907 -20.01 -28.35 20.36
C PRO A 907 -21.40 -27.81 20.72
N MET A 908 -21.91 -26.87 19.93
CA MET A 908 -23.28 -26.35 20.02
C MET A 908 -24.28 -27.50 19.85
N GLY A 909 -25.30 -27.52 20.69
CA GLY A 909 -26.27 -28.60 20.74
C GLY A 909 -25.83 -29.85 21.51
N SER A 910 -24.57 -29.94 21.96
CA SER A 910 -24.16 -31.08 22.80
C SER A 910 -24.72 -30.97 24.21
N VAL A 911 -25.26 -32.08 24.73
CA VAL A 911 -25.70 -32.21 26.12
C VAL A 911 -24.56 -32.81 26.94
N ASN A 912 -24.06 -32.07 27.93
CA ASN A 912 -22.90 -32.46 28.72
C ASN A 912 -23.26 -32.55 30.21
N SER A 913 -22.87 -33.63 30.87
CA SER A 913 -22.99 -33.71 32.33
C SER A 913 -21.91 -32.84 32.98
N VAL A 914 -22.32 -31.83 33.74
CA VAL A 914 -21.46 -30.83 34.39
C VAL A 914 -21.64 -30.86 35.91
N LYS A 915 -20.63 -30.40 36.64
CA LYS A 915 -20.63 -30.24 38.09
C LYS A 915 -20.65 -28.75 38.46
N VAL A 916 -21.54 -28.37 39.37
CA VAL A 916 -21.70 -26.97 39.83
C VAL A 916 -20.58 -26.58 40.80
N LEU A 917 -20.02 -25.39 40.61
CA LEU A 917 -18.93 -24.81 41.42
C LEU A 917 -19.36 -23.60 42.26
N GLY A 918 -20.39 -22.87 41.81
CA GLY A 918 -20.93 -21.66 42.44
C GLY A 918 -21.81 -20.86 41.46
N SER A 919 -22.32 -19.70 41.88
CA SER A 919 -23.12 -18.79 41.03
C SER A 919 -22.64 -17.34 41.15
N LEU A 920 -22.67 -16.59 40.05
CA LEU A 920 -22.54 -15.12 40.02
C LEU A 920 -23.89 -14.53 39.59
N GLU A 921 -24.32 -13.47 40.27
CA GLU A 921 -25.64 -12.87 40.09
C GLU A 921 -25.48 -11.42 39.63
N LEU A 922 -25.87 -11.16 38.38
CA LEU A 922 -25.85 -9.83 37.76
C LEU A 922 -27.19 -9.14 37.99
N VAL A 923 -27.16 -7.81 38.01
CA VAL A 923 -28.35 -6.96 38.01
C VAL A 923 -28.29 -5.99 36.83
N ASP A 924 -29.26 -6.08 35.92
CA ASP A 924 -29.48 -5.14 34.81
C ASP A 924 -30.92 -4.62 34.88
N GLN A 925 -31.13 -3.30 34.94
CA GLN A 925 -32.44 -2.62 34.88
C GLN A 925 -33.57 -3.07 35.84
N GLY A 926 -33.28 -3.90 36.86
CA GLY A 926 -34.28 -4.47 37.79
C GLY A 926 -34.55 -5.96 37.57
N GLU A 927 -33.81 -6.58 36.67
CA GLU A 927 -33.75 -8.02 36.42
C GLU A 927 -32.50 -8.63 37.07
N VAL A 928 -32.61 -9.89 37.49
CA VAL A 928 -31.61 -10.72 38.15
C VAL A 928 -31.25 -11.84 37.18
N ASP A 929 -29.96 -11.96 36.92
CA ASP A 929 -29.36 -12.88 35.95
C ASP A 929 -28.35 -13.75 36.74
N HIS A 930 -28.68 -15.02 36.98
CA HIS A 930 -27.78 -15.97 37.65
C HIS A 930 -26.93 -16.77 36.64
N LYS A 931 -25.65 -16.40 36.49
CA LYS A 931 -24.66 -17.21 35.78
C LYS A 931 -24.10 -18.31 36.68
N ILE A 932 -24.56 -19.55 36.49
CA ILE A 932 -24.07 -20.73 37.20
C ILE A 932 -22.69 -21.12 36.65
N LEU A 933 -21.70 -21.22 37.52
CA LEU A 933 -20.34 -21.61 37.18
C LEU A 933 -20.19 -23.12 37.31
N VAL A 934 -19.80 -23.79 36.22
CA VAL A 934 -19.72 -25.25 36.16
C VAL A 934 -18.42 -25.74 35.49
N ILE A 935 -18.10 -27.02 35.69
CA ILE A 935 -17.07 -27.72 34.92
C ILE A 935 -17.62 -29.05 34.39
N SER A 936 -17.30 -29.39 33.14
CA SER A 936 -17.63 -30.68 32.54
C SER A 936 -17.05 -31.83 33.35
N THR A 937 -17.87 -32.85 33.61
CA THR A 937 -17.41 -34.11 34.24
C THR A 937 -16.39 -34.89 33.39
N LYS A 938 -16.15 -34.43 32.14
CA LYS A 938 -15.15 -34.96 31.21
C LYS A 938 -13.88 -34.09 31.11
N ASP A 939 -13.76 -32.97 31.86
CA ASP A 939 -12.53 -32.16 31.86
C ASP A 939 -11.39 -32.88 32.62
N PRO A 940 -10.12 -32.81 32.16
CA PRO A 940 -9.00 -33.43 32.86
C PRO A 940 -8.77 -32.97 34.30
N ASP A 941 -9.23 -31.77 34.70
CA ASP A 941 -9.17 -31.27 36.08
C ASP A 941 -10.48 -31.45 36.87
N ALA A 942 -11.51 -32.11 36.30
CA ALA A 942 -12.83 -32.20 36.91
C ALA A 942 -12.80 -32.75 38.34
N ASP A 943 -12.06 -33.83 38.61
CA ASP A 943 -11.94 -34.40 39.96
C ASP A 943 -11.27 -33.45 40.97
N ARG A 944 -10.40 -32.56 40.48
CA ARG A 944 -9.59 -31.63 41.27
C ARG A 944 -10.33 -30.33 41.59
N ILE A 945 -11.33 -29.97 40.79
CA ILE A 945 -12.08 -28.71 40.91
C ILE A 945 -13.51 -29.02 41.39
N ASN A 946 -13.78 -28.75 42.67
CA ASN A 946 -15.08 -28.99 43.31
C ASN A 946 -15.74 -27.70 43.82
N SER A 947 -15.02 -26.58 43.77
CA SER A 947 -15.47 -25.25 44.19
C SER A 947 -14.81 -24.16 43.34
N THR A 948 -15.31 -22.94 43.41
CA THR A 948 -14.65 -21.76 42.81
C THR A 948 -13.30 -21.43 43.45
N ASP A 949 -13.05 -21.83 44.70
CA ASP A 949 -11.73 -21.72 45.31
C ASP A 949 -10.73 -22.76 44.78
N ASP A 950 -11.19 -23.95 44.40
CA ASP A 950 -10.32 -24.92 43.71
C ASP A 950 -10.02 -24.47 42.28
N LEU A 951 -11.00 -23.86 41.59
CA LEU A 951 -10.77 -23.24 40.28
C LEU A 951 -9.64 -22.20 40.35
N LYS A 952 -9.65 -21.29 41.34
CA LYS A 952 -8.55 -20.32 41.58
C LYS A 952 -7.18 -20.99 41.78
N LYS A 953 -7.13 -22.14 42.46
CA LYS A 953 -5.88 -22.87 42.75
C LYS A 953 -5.35 -23.64 41.53
N ILE A 954 -6.24 -24.27 40.76
CA ILE A 954 -5.88 -25.19 39.67
C ILE A 954 -5.75 -24.48 38.32
N LYS A 955 -6.64 -23.52 38.01
CA LYS A 955 -6.61 -22.69 36.79
C LYS A 955 -6.60 -21.19 37.18
N PRO A 956 -5.51 -20.67 37.77
CA PRO A 956 -5.44 -19.30 38.30
C PRO A 956 -5.66 -18.24 37.21
N GLY A 957 -6.37 -17.15 37.54
CA GLY A 957 -6.69 -16.06 36.62
C GLY A 957 -7.97 -16.28 35.80
N VAL A 958 -8.52 -17.50 35.74
CA VAL A 958 -9.74 -17.80 34.97
C VAL A 958 -10.97 -17.11 35.57
N LEU A 959 -11.14 -17.18 36.89
CA LEU A 959 -12.29 -16.57 37.56
C LEU A 959 -12.19 -15.03 37.56
N GLU A 960 -10.99 -14.49 37.76
CA GLU A 960 -10.72 -13.06 37.71
C GLU A 960 -11.01 -12.49 36.31
N SER A 961 -10.65 -13.23 35.25
CA SER A 961 -10.98 -12.89 33.86
C SER A 961 -12.47 -13.00 33.56
N LEU A 962 -13.20 -13.90 34.26
CA LEU A 962 -14.63 -14.08 34.07
C LEU A 962 -15.45 -12.98 34.74
N ILE A 963 -15.05 -12.57 35.94
CA ILE A 963 -15.62 -11.42 36.65
C ILE A 963 -15.40 -10.12 35.85
N ASP A 964 -14.20 -9.93 35.27
CA ASP A 964 -13.88 -8.83 34.37
C ASP A 964 -14.74 -8.85 33.09
N TRP A 965 -14.87 -10.02 32.44
CA TRP A 965 -15.74 -10.21 31.28
C TRP A 965 -17.20 -9.89 31.58
N LEU A 966 -17.78 -10.50 32.62
CA LEU A 966 -19.19 -10.35 32.97
C LEU A 966 -19.55 -8.91 33.34
N LYS A 967 -18.65 -8.16 33.98
CA LYS A 967 -18.81 -6.71 34.22
C LYS A 967 -18.87 -5.90 32.93
N ASN A 968 -18.00 -6.21 31.98
CA ASN A 968 -17.63 -5.27 30.93
C ASN A 968 -18.15 -5.63 29.52
N TYR A 969 -18.68 -6.85 29.29
CA TYR A 969 -18.98 -7.32 27.94
C TYR A 969 -20.05 -6.50 27.18
N LYS A 970 -20.94 -5.81 27.90
CA LYS A 970 -21.99 -4.96 27.33
C LYS A 970 -21.50 -3.55 26.96
N ILE A 971 -20.30 -3.13 27.40
CA ILE A 971 -19.78 -1.77 27.18
C ILE A 971 -19.60 -1.44 25.69
N PRO A 972 -19.07 -2.32 24.81
CA PRO A 972 -18.98 -2.05 23.38
C PRO A 972 -20.35 -1.93 22.66
N GLU A 973 -21.44 -2.45 23.25
CA GLU A 973 -22.81 -2.22 22.77
C GLU A 973 -23.32 -0.80 23.10
N GLY A 974 -22.58 -0.03 23.90
CA GLY A 974 -22.96 1.29 24.40
C GLY A 974 -23.71 1.27 25.75
N LYS A 975 -23.78 0.12 26.43
CA LYS A 975 -24.36 0.00 27.77
C LYS A 975 -23.34 0.34 28.86
N SER A 976 -23.82 0.52 30.10
CA SER A 976 -22.96 0.68 31.29
C SER A 976 -22.28 -0.64 31.70
N VAL A 977 -21.32 -0.54 32.62
CA VAL A 977 -20.78 -1.69 33.37
C VAL A 977 -21.94 -2.43 34.06
N ASN A 978 -21.98 -3.76 33.97
CA ASN A 978 -22.91 -4.58 34.74
C ASN A 978 -22.57 -4.51 36.24
N GLN A 979 -23.59 -4.51 37.09
CA GLN A 979 -23.43 -4.62 38.53
C GLN A 979 -23.66 -6.06 38.96
N PHE A 980 -22.83 -6.58 39.87
CA PHE A 980 -23.15 -7.81 40.59
C PHE A 980 -23.86 -7.46 41.89
N SER A 981 -24.70 -8.36 42.39
CA SER A 981 -25.19 -8.30 43.77
C SER A 981 -24.15 -8.78 44.80
N GLN A 982 -23.25 -9.69 44.40
CA GLN A 982 -22.03 -10.07 45.13
C GLN A 982 -20.79 -10.13 44.22
N GLU A 983 -19.67 -9.60 44.70
CA GLU A 983 -18.36 -9.62 44.01
C GLU A 983 -17.64 -10.99 44.06
N THR A 984 -18.14 -11.92 44.88
CA THR A 984 -17.61 -13.29 45.00
C THR A 984 -18.69 -14.29 44.64
N PRO A 985 -18.39 -15.36 43.88
CA PRO A 985 -19.37 -16.41 43.62
C PRO A 985 -19.91 -17.05 44.91
N THR A 986 -21.15 -17.52 44.87
CA THR A 986 -21.75 -18.32 45.95
C THR A 986 -21.08 -19.69 46.09
N SER A 987 -21.40 -20.42 47.17
CA SER A 987 -20.98 -21.81 47.30
C SER A 987 -21.64 -22.71 46.23
N SER A 988 -21.03 -23.85 45.93
CA SER A 988 -21.64 -24.86 45.07
C SER A 988 -22.98 -25.35 45.62
N GLU A 989 -23.11 -25.51 46.94
CA GLU A 989 -24.37 -25.87 47.60
C GLU A 989 -25.48 -24.82 47.39
N ASP A 990 -25.16 -23.53 47.47
CA ASP A 990 -26.14 -22.45 47.27
C ASP A 990 -26.51 -22.29 45.79
N ALA A 991 -25.55 -22.47 44.88
CA ALA A 991 -25.84 -22.54 43.45
C ALA A 991 -26.77 -23.72 43.11
N VAL A 992 -26.56 -24.91 43.70
CA VAL A 992 -27.46 -26.06 43.56
C VAL A 992 -28.89 -25.76 44.07
N LYS A 993 -29.03 -24.97 45.15
CA LYS A 993 -30.37 -24.51 45.62
C LYS A 993 -31.05 -23.61 44.59
N ILE A 994 -30.31 -22.73 43.90
CA ILE A 994 -30.84 -21.88 42.80
C ILE A 994 -31.31 -22.75 41.62
N VAL A 995 -30.54 -23.77 41.23
CA VAL A 995 -30.91 -24.72 40.16
C VAL A 995 -32.24 -25.44 40.48
N PHE A 996 -32.39 -25.99 41.69
CA PHE A 996 -33.65 -26.66 42.05
C PHE A 996 -34.82 -25.68 42.22
N ALA A 997 -34.57 -24.46 42.72
CA ALA A 997 -35.61 -23.44 42.85
C ALA A 997 -36.14 -22.95 41.48
N THR A 998 -35.27 -22.76 40.49
CA THR A 998 -35.67 -22.40 39.11
C THR A 998 -36.30 -23.57 38.37
N HIS A 999 -35.89 -24.81 38.65
CA HIS A 999 -36.57 -26.02 38.16
C HIS A 999 -38.01 -26.16 38.68
N ASP A 1000 -38.24 -25.86 39.97
CA ASP A 1000 -39.60 -25.87 40.53
C ASP A 1000 -40.48 -24.71 40.03
N ARG A 1001 -39.89 -23.57 39.61
CA ARG A 1001 -40.60 -22.52 38.87
C ARG A 1001 -40.96 -22.99 37.45
N TRP A 1002 -40.02 -23.62 36.74
CA TRP A 1002 -40.25 -24.17 35.40
C TRP A 1002 -41.37 -25.22 35.37
N LYS A 1003 -41.47 -26.12 36.37
CA LYS A 1003 -42.58 -27.09 36.47
C LYS A 1003 -43.94 -26.39 36.48
N LYS A 1004 -44.07 -25.31 37.25
CA LYS A 1004 -45.30 -24.51 37.38
C LYS A 1004 -45.61 -23.73 36.11
N LEU A 1005 -44.59 -23.18 35.45
CA LEU A 1005 -44.69 -22.58 34.13
C LEU A 1005 -45.26 -23.60 33.12
N LYS A 1006 -44.65 -24.80 33.01
CA LYS A 1006 -45.10 -25.85 32.08
C LYS A 1006 -46.48 -26.42 32.41
N ALA A 1007 -46.85 -26.44 33.69
CA ALA A 1007 -48.20 -26.80 34.14
C ALA A 1007 -49.27 -25.71 33.87
N GLY A 1008 -48.87 -24.49 33.48
CA GLY A 1008 -49.77 -23.35 33.29
C GLY A 1008 -50.24 -22.69 34.60
N GLU A 1009 -49.56 -22.98 35.73
CA GLU A 1009 -49.86 -22.36 37.04
C GLU A 1009 -49.35 -20.90 37.12
N ILE A 1010 -48.37 -20.53 36.29
CA ILE A 1010 -47.79 -19.19 36.23
C ILE A 1010 -48.10 -18.57 34.86
N ALA A 1011 -48.72 -17.39 34.86
CA ALA A 1011 -49.08 -16.67 33.64
C ALA A 1011 -47.98 -15.68 33.23
N VAL A 1012 -47.22 -16.03 32.19
CA VAL A 1012 -46.26 -15.12 31.52
C VAL A 1012 -47.00 -14.17 30.58
N LYS A 1013 -46.38 -13.03 30.23
CA LYS A 1013 -46.91 -12.11 29.20
C LYS A 1013 -46.49 -12.52 27.78
N ASP A 1014 -45.37 -13.22 27.68
CA ASP A 1014 -44.65 -13.52 26.45
C ASP A 1014 -45.11 -14.86 25.86
N LYS A 1015 -44.92 -15.06 24.55
CA LYS A 1015 -45.54 -16.18 23.83
C LYS A 1015 -44.65 -17.41 23.79
N PHE A 1016 -44.27 -17.92 24.96
CA PHE A 1016 -43.40 -19.07 25.04
C PHE A 1016 -44.02 -20.32 24.40
N TYR A 1017 -43.27 -20.98 23.52
CA TYR A 1017 -43.56 -22.35 23.14
C TYR A 1017 -43.13 -23.26 24.29
N LEU A 1018 -44.11 -23.75 25.04
CA LEU A 1018 -43.87 -24.62 26.19
C LEU A 1018 -43.89 -26.12 25.85
N GLY A 1019 -44.22 -26.52 24.62
CA GLY A 1019 -44.46 -27.93 24.22
C GLY A 1019 -45.91 -28.22 23.90
#